data_AF-W5J5X5-F1
#
_entry.id   AF-W5J5X5-F1
#
_cell.length_a   1.000
_cell.length_b   1.000
_cell.length_c   1.000
_cell.angle_alpha   90.00
_cell.angle_beta   90.00
_cell.angle_gamma   90.00
#
_symmetry.space_group_name_H-M   'P 1'
#
loop_
_entity.id
_entity.type
_entity.pdbx_description
1 polymer ?
#
loop_
_entity_poly.entity_id
_entity_poly.type
_entity_poly.pdbx_seq_one_letter_code
_entity_poly.pdbx_strand_id
1 'polypeptide(L)'
;MTPSVQDRPLGAMVIGREVALPTLFETVRQPHWQPFATAGKNVCFTLVLVTRPPCDIMINFSLRFKVITGRSSPIMEALRNAHLDWLSGFNPRVPLLNVSSIRERRELVLASANVLLFYYYDGDREKILPVLGHKSHINMIGCDGSGRFVVSSDTSYSINVWDRGSMPVDDAQPPLAIRTIFEPFKGTEINAVAMSHEGKFLLAGGGADQCSQLKIWSWTVGNDFPDDTIALPVRLGRIKMLRFCVDRGRRNQFVVTMESCVVFGAWDAKEQKLSIQIPKRHGFQDYNDSVFVEGTDRAVSVTRAGMAVLWSDDRKAQPPDGSSETLLRKEFLKSLHLKYASINVVRSCDEKIVTGDDDGEIRFYDNSMKILYWFKQEDLEPIRTLSFELSETRQTKKVVPVDEQILAGEQSTTETVEQEKQVVELPIEEIAPKDVSFDAKPVIVRGFVSATKSGKIYDIDIVYNKIQELFLPSPSIITAADVHPIRSELCTCDGNGRMVIYDLKTKTPTTTLDVPIQRTRRGRITTLAYSPCGTFLAGGAENGYLWMVEPSVMILSASSPLQFSNEKLRMIMFSSDSKYLVCVEEQNNIAVLQREKESWKTMGRCASHKVVDLTFLNAAEFVSIGEDRHMVQYSIAGSEQTQLAPLAIVKRRRIEQSALPTAMLLLTVDQLLVANDQLKFKLFNAKTFEILHTFLGPFHDGENFFLFITNNNIYLHQLPVDGNPFKYLAVRGHPKRLKWMQLTGGPERFAVSYGEGDHAIALWKVNTSPVLDNLKHAGTGLDPFCALLPGGKSGCYVREMLSLFFYNQISPKNSDGDAELTLRDAMETKDVPNYMRSIGFHMSQYEEQNLCKEMELLGTGYLTFEEVVKLFLNHRTSNSPNNEDIRMAVTYIGATVESGSQVDLRKLRELLATIGEPIDEKTTEFYCKILFPAVQSMDDAVKHDNDVATSDCEEDQRSHLVSIEEFTEKLG
;
A
#
# COMPACT_ATOMS: atom_id res chain seq x y z
N MET A 1 29.02 -1.19 64.08
CA MET A 1 30.49 -1.27 63.91
C MET A 1 31.00 -2.36 64.86
N THR A 2 32.02 -3.13 64.44
CA THR A 2 32.70 -4.30 65.09
C THR A 2 32.35 -4.66 66.54
N PRO A 3 32.28 -5.96 66.95
CA PRO A 3 33.11 -7.07 66.42
C PRO A 3 32.45 -8.48 66.34
N SER A 4 33.26 -9.52 66.00
CA SER A 4 33.15 -10.92 66.53
C SER A 4 31.99 -11.81 65.95
N VAL A 5 31.97 -13.16 65.95
CA VAL A 5 32.95 -14.22 66.35
C VAL A 5 32.51 -15.65 65.88
N GLN A 6 33.48 -16.58 65.73
CA GLN A 6 33.46 -18.08 65.84
C GLN A 6 32.61 -19.07 64.97
N ASP A 7 33.34 -20.14 64.57
CA ASP A 7 33.09 -21.61 64.62
C ASP A 7 31.84 -22.27 63.96
N ARG A 8 31.96 -23.24 63.01
CA ARG A 8 32.46 -24.64 63.05
C ARG A 8 31.67 -25.60 63.99
N PRO A 9 31.67 -26.95 63.81
CA PRO A 9 31.93 -27.82 62.61
C PRO A 9 31.09 -29.15 62.58
N LEU A 10 31.55 -30.15 61.77
CA LEU A 10 31.31 -31.63 61.84
C LEU A 10 29.94 -32.19 61.36
N GLY A 11 29.84 -33.41 60.80
CA GLY A 11 30.83 -34.49 60.50
C GLY A 11 30.59 -35.12 59.10
N ALA A 12 31.53 -35.82 58.45
CA ALA A 12 32.12 -37.12 58.81
C ALA A 12 31.08 -38.29 58.70
N MET A 13 31.30 -39.46 58.07
CA MET A 13 32.48 -40.09 57.43
C MET A 13 32.05 -41.39 56.68
N VAL A 14 32.91 -41.90 55.78
CA VAL A 14 33.13 -43.32 55.37
C VAL A 14 32.62 -43.82 53.99
N ILE A 15 33.59 -43.95 53.07
CA ILE A 15 33.96 -45.11 52.21
C ILE A 15 32.85 -46.00 51.59
N GLY A 16 32.86 -46.08 50.25
CA GLY A 16 32.34 -47.21 49.47
C GLY A 16 32.89 -47.17 48.03
N ARG A 17 33.64 -48.21 47.61
CA ARG A 17 34.26 -48.33 46.28
C ARG A 17 33.39 -49.18 45.33
N GLU A 18 33.66 -49.00 44.04
CA GLU A 18 33.49 -49.92 42.89
C GLU A 18 32.34 -49.74 41.88
N VAL A 19 32.74 -49.19 40.71
CA VAL A 19 32.58 -49.72 39.33
C VAL A 19 31.24 -50.35 38.90
N ALA A 20 30.53 -49.68 37.98
CA ALA A 20 30.04 -50.26 36.71
C ALA A 20 29.48 -49.17 35.76
N LEU A 21 29.33 -49.50 34.47
CA LEU A 21 28.98 -48.61 33.35
C LEU A 21 27.46 -48.27 33.25
N PRO A 22 27.08 -47.21 32.51
CA PRO A 22 25.72 -46.67 32.53
C PRO A 22 24.78 -47.26 31.47
N THR A 23 23.49 -47.39 31.79
CA THR A 23 22.41 -47.60 30.80
C THR A 23 21.11 -46.87 31.18
N LEU A 24 20.58 -46.15 30.20
CA LEU A 24 19.19 -45.81 29.88
C LEU A 24 18.24 -45.15 30.92
N PHE A 25 17.56 -44.09 30.43
CA PHE A 25 16.17 -43.67 30.69
C PHE A 25 15.58 -43.76 32.12
N GLU A 26 15.17 -42.61 32.69
CA GLU A 26 13.75 -42.20 32.65
C GLU A 26 13.44 -40.81 33.27
N THR A 27 12.25 -40.30 32.91
CA THR A 27 11.44 -39.28 33.61
C THR A 27 12.00 -37.86 33.84
N VAL A 28 11.58 -36.96 32.95
CA VAL A 28 11.51 -35.51 33.21
C VAL A 28 10.49 -35.22 34.33
N ARG A 29 10.93 -34.59 35.43
CA ARG A 29 10.03 -33.83 36.32
C ARG A 29 9.94 -32.38 35.85
N GLN A 30 8.73 -31.88 35.66
CA GLN A 30 8.45 -30.48 35.40
C GLN A 30 8.82 -29.59 36.62
N PRO A 31 9.30 -28.37 36.41
CA PRO A 31 9.06 -27.25 37.31
C PRO A 31 7.86 -26.43 36.83
N HIS A 32 6.88 -26.22 37.71
CA HIS A 32 5.75 -25.34 37.47
C HIS A 32 6.20 -23.88 37.27
N TRP A 33 5.63 -23.19 36.28
CA TRP A 33 5.63 -21.73 36.21
C TRP A 33 4.18 -21.23 36.31
N GLN A 34 3.89 -20.53 37.42
CA GLN A 34 2.65 -19.76 37.56
C GLN A 34 2.77 -18.43 36.77
N PRO A 35 1.68 -17.92 36.19
CA PRO A 35 1.71 -16.67 35.44
C PRO A 35 1.72 -15.46 36.40
N PHE A 36 2.80 -14.66 36.36
CA PHE A 36 2.80 -13.34 36.98
C PHE A 36 2.15 -12.32 36.06
N ALA A 37 1.01 -11.79 36.48
CA ALA A 37 0.38 -10.63 35.85
C ALA A 37 0.67 -9.36 36.67
N THR A 38 1.47 -8.44 36.14
CA THR A 38 1.43 -7.00 36.51
C THR A 38 2.03 -6.12 35.41
N ALA A 39 1.18 -5.27 34.84
CA ALA A 39 1.41 -3.90 34.36
C ALA A 39 2.72 -3.52 33.62
N GLY A 40 2.54 -3.01 32.39
CA GLY A 40 3.03 -1.65 32.11
C GLY A 40 4.24 -1.46 31.20
N LYS A 41 4.20 -1.96 29.95
CA LYS A 41 4.70 -1.28 28.73
C LYS A 41 4.52 -2.20 27.50
N ASN A 42 3.39 -2.05 26.81
CA ASN A 42 3.13 -2.80 25.57
C ASN A 42 3.93 -2.22 24.39
N VAL A 43 5.16 -2.70 24.20
CA VAL A 43 5.80 -2.66 22.88
C VAL A 43 5.32 -3.87 22.10
N CYS A 44 4.21 -3.72 21.38
CA CYS A 44 3.72 -4.76 20.48
C CYS A 44 4.68 -4.92 19.30
N PHE A 45 5.57 -5.90 19.38
CA PHE A 45 6.18 -6.49 18.19
C PHE A 45 5.10 -7.29 17.45
N THR A 46 4.42 -6.64 16.52
CA THR A 46 3.42 -7.29 15.66
C THR A 46 4.14 -8.24 14.70
N LEU A 47 4.25 -9.51 15.10
CA LEU A 47 4.68 -10.59 14.22
C LEU A 47 3.58 -10.84 13.18
N VAL A 48 3.66 -10.17 12.02
CA VAL A 48 2.66 -10.31 10.96
C VAL A 48 2.84 -11.67 10.28
N LEU A 49 2.01 -12.64 10.67
CA LEU A 49 1.73 -13.83 9.86
C LEU A 49 1.08 -13.37 8.55
N VAL A 50 1.86 -13.39 7.47
CA VAL A 50 1.39 -12.96 6.14
C VAL A 50 0.57 -14.08 5.51
N THR A 51 -0.75 -13.99 5.58
CA THR A 51 -1.64 -14.71 4.67
C THR A 51 -1.48 -14.10 3.27
N ARG A 52 -1.01 -14.91 2.30
CA ARG A 52 -0.57 -14.41 0.98
C ARG A 52 -1.67 -14.63 -0.09
N PRO A 53 -2.20 -13.57 -0.74
CA PRO A 53 -2.79 -13.67 -2.07
C PRO A 53 -1.68 -13.79 -3.14
N PRO A 54 -1.99 -14.07 -4.43
CA PRO A 54 -0.99 -14.03 -5.50
C PRO A 54 -0.25 -12.67 -5.53
N CYS A 55 1.08 -12.73 -5.50
CA CYS A 55 1.95 -11.58 -5.33
C CYS A 55 2.91 -11.44 -6.51
N ASP A 56 2.79 -10.33 -7.25
CA ASP A 56 3.82 -9.95 -8.20
C ASP A 56 4.98 -9.31 -7.42
N ILE A 57 6.19 -9.86 -7.56
CA ILE A 57 7.42 -9.34 -6.95
C ILE A 57 8.19 -8.54 -8.00
N MET A 58 8.55 -7.29 -7.70
CA MET A 58 9.50 -6.48 -8.48
C MET A 58 10.76 -6.21 -7.66
N ILE A 59 11.94 -6.33 -8.28
CA ILE A 59 13.26 -6.16 -7.65
C ILE A 59 13.90 -4.89 -8.18
N ASN A 60 14.62 -4.11 -7.36
CA ASN A 60 15.44 -3.01 -7.88
C ASN A 60 16.76 -2.83 -7.12
N PHE A 61 17.86 -2.63 -7.86
CA PHE A 61 19.21 -2.55 -7.29
C PHE A 61 20.00 -1.39 -7.90
N SER A 62 20.44 -0.46 -7.05
CA SER A 62 21.47 0.52 -7.39
C SER A 62 22.15 1.02 -6.12
N LEU A 63 22.91 0.11 -5.48
CA LEU A 63 23.68 0.40 -4.27
C LEU A 63 25.15 0.03 -4.50
N ARG A 64 25.90 0.94 -5.11
CA ARG A 64 27.38 0.91 -5.12
C ARG A 64 27.89 1.77 -3.97
N PHE A 65 28.33 1.15 -2.87
CA PHE A 65 28.91 1.90 -1.75
C PHE A 65 30.43 1.99 -1.79
N LYS A 66 30.92 3.13 -1.32
CA LYS A 66 32.26 3.31 -0.76
C LYS A 66 32.05 3.63 0.72
N VAL A 67 32.73 2.90 1.61
CA VAL A 67 32.48 2.93 3.06
C VAL A 67 32.77 4.32 3.66
N ILE A 68 31.85 4.82 4.49
CA ILE A 68 32.13 5.91 5.44
C ILE A 68 31.61 5.49 6.82
N THR A 69 32.50 5.46 7.81
CA THR A 69 32.18 5.16 9.21
C THR A 69 31.75 6.43 9.95
N GLY A 70 30.53 6.46 10.48
CA GLY A 70 30.04 7.54 11.34
C GLY A 70 29.11 7.01 12.43
N ARG A 71 29.41 7.32 13.70
CA ARG A 71 28.55 6.99 14.85
C ARG A 71 27.56 8.13 15.11
N SER A 72 26.28 7.80 15.31
CA SER A 72 25.37 8.65 16.09
C SER A 72 24.19 7.83 16.67
N SER A 73 23.65 8.35 17.77
CA SER A 73 22.48 7.88 18.54
C SER A 73 22.00 9.09 19.37
N PRO A 74 20.75 9.17 19.88
CA PRO A 74 19.85 8.03 20.15
C PRO A 74 18.32 8.19 19.92
N ILE A 75 17.67 7.04 19.70
CA ILE A 75 16.34 6.60 20.23
C ILE A 75 15.02 7.12 19.59
N MET A 76 14.03 6.20 19.57
CA MET A 76 12.62 6.28 19.12
C MET A 76 12.34 6.37 17.61
N GLU A 77 12.99 7.22 16.81
CA GLU A 77 12.81 7.19 15.34
C GLU A 77 13.56 6.02 14.66
N ALA A 78 14.61 5.52 15.31
CA ALA A 78 15.58 4.58 14.74
C ALA A 78 15.06 3.15 14.45
N LEU A 79 13.81 2.82 14.78
CA LEU A 79 13.24 1.46 14.69
C LEU A 79 12.46 1.17 13.39
N ARG A 80 12.43 2.11 12.43
CA ARG A 80 11.80 1.90 11.10
C ARG A 80 12.86 1.69 10.02
N ASN A 81 12.66 0.67 9.16
CA ASN A 81 13.57 0.31 8.07
C ASN A 81 13.51 1.28 6.87
N ALA A 82 12.36 1.93 6.72
CA ALA A 82 12.15 3.01 5.77
C ALA A 82 11.35 4.10 6.50
N HIS A 83 11.87 5.33 6.47
CA HIS A 83 11.17 6.51 6.97
C HIS A 83 10.61 7.28 5.78
N LEU A 84 9.30 7.59 5.78
CA LEU A 84 8.70 8.43 4.75
C LEU A 84 9.18 9.87 4.97
N ASP A 85 10.09 10.33 4.12
CA ASP A 85 10.85 11.57 4.30
C ASP A 85 10.25 12.75 3.50
N TRP A 86 9.51 12.43 2.44
CA TRP A 86 8.72 13.37 1.66
C TRP A 86 7.64 12.65 0.87
N LEU A 87 6.59 13.39 0.51
CA LEU A 87 5.53 12.93 -0.37
C LEU A 87 5.02 14.16 -1.15
N SER A 88 5.04 14.08 -2.49
CA SER A 88 4.40 15.09 -3.35
C SER A 88 3.06 14.59 -3.86
N GLY A 89 2.04 15.45 -3.81
CA GLY A 89 0.67 15.15 -4.24
C GLY A 89 -0.26 14.77 -3.08
N PHE A 90 -1.57 14.90 -3.32
CA PHE A 90 -2.61 14.57 -2.35
C PHE A 90 -3.84 14.01 -3.07
N ASN A 91 -4.72 13.33 -2.36
CA ASN A 91 -5.94 12.77 -2.94
C ASN A 91 -7.09 13.80 -2.89
N PRO A 92 -7.49 14.43 -4.02
CA PRO A 92 -8.53 15.47 -4.03
C PRO A 92 -9.94 14.93 -3.72
N ARG A 93 -10.12 13.61 -3.60
CA ARG A 93 -11.39 13.01 -3.20
C ARG A 93 -11.68 13.15 -1.72
N VAL A 94 -10.64 13.21 -0.88
CA VAL A 94 -10.77 13.43 0.57
C VAL A 94 -10.99 14.93 0.82
N PRO A 95 -11.94 15.34 1.68
CA PRO A 95 -12.06 16.74 2.07
C PRO A 95 -10.78 17.25 2.72
N LEU A 96 -10.32 18.46 2.40
CA LEU A 96 -9.27 19.14 3.17
C LEU A 96 -9.83 19.82 4.42
N LEU A 97 -8.95 20.10 5.37
CA LEU A 97 -9.23 20.97 6.52
C LEU A 97 -8.26 22.14 6.54
N ASN A 98 -8.79 23.35 6.70
CA ASN A 98 -8.03 24.51 7.12
C ASN A 98 -8.03 24.53 8.66
N VAL A 99 -6.86 24.37 9.26
CA VAL A 99 -6.68 24.28 10.72
C VAL A 99 -5.82 25.42 11.27
N SER A 100 -5.80 26.53 10.52
CA SER A 100 -5.13 27.79 10.85
C SER A 100 -5.87 28.49 12.00
N SER A 101 -5.21 28.57 13.16
CA SER A 101 -5.74 29.20 14.38
C SER A 101 -5.28 30.66 14.55
N ILE A 102 -4.14 31.02 13.95
CA ILE A 102 -3.49 32.34 14.01
C ILE A 102 -3.23 32.78 12.56
N ARG A 103 -3.42 34.07 12.24
CA ARG A 103 -3.25 34.60 10.86
C ARG A 103 -1.85 34.40 10.28
N GLU A 104 -0.83 34.39 11.14
CA GLU A 104 0.59 34.17 10.83
C GLU A 104 0.95 32.68 10.71
N ARG A 105 0.04 31.75 11.06
CA ARG A 105 0.27 30.31 10.98
C ARG A 105 -0.83 29.67 10.14
N ARG A 106 -0.64 29.67 8.81
CA ARG A 106 -1.54 28.93 7.91
C ARG A 106 -1.11 27.46 7.82
N GLU A 107 -2.05 26.58 8.10
CA GLU A 107 -1.82 25.13 8.17
C GLU A 107 -3.05 24.38 7.64
N LEU A 108 -2.84 23.52 6.64
CA LEU A 108 -3.86 22.65 6.08
C LEU A 108 -3.58 21.18 6.44
N VAL A 109 -4.65 20.42 6.64
CA VAL A 109 -4.58 18.96 6.68
C VAL A 109 -5.12 18.41 5.36
N LEU A 110 -4.27 17.66 4.67
CA LEU A 110 -4.59 16.90 3.46
C LEU A 110 -4.38 15.41 3.73
N ALA A 111 -4.84 14.56 2.81
CA ALA A 111 -4.59 13.11 2.87
C ALA A 111 -4.09 12.60 1.53
N SER A 112 -3.19 11.62 1.55
CA SER A 112 -2.67 10.97 0.36
C SER A 112 -2.44 9.49 0.63
N ALA A 113 -2.98 8.61 -0.21
CA ALA A 113 -3.08 7.17 0.09
C ALA A 113 -3.48 6.85 1.55
N ASN A 114 -2.56 6.32 2.36
CA ASN A 114 -2.70 5.99 3.79
C ASN A 114 -1.93 6.95 4.73
N VAL A 115 -1.49 8.09 4.20
CA VAL A 115 -0.65 9.10 4.84
C VAL A 115 -1.46 10.39 5.05
N LEU A 116 -1.38 10.96 6.25
CA LEU A 116 -1.92 12.29 6.53
C LEU A 116 -0.83 13.34 6.29
N LEU A 117 -1.16 14.46 5.66
CA LEU A 117 -0.20 15.52 5.33
C LEU A 117 -0.58 16.81 6.07
N PHE A 118 0.38 17.35 6.83
CA PHE A 118 0.26 18.68 7.43
C PHE A 118 1.06 19.66 6.57
N TYR A 119 0.37 20.56 5.89
CA TYR A 119 0.94 21.53 4.96
C TYR A 119 0.95 22.92 5.59
N TYR A 120 2.14 23.43 5.85
CA TYR A 120 2.39 24.77 6.40
C TYR A 120 2.77 25.69 5.25
N TYR A 121 2.15 26.86 5.18
CA TYR A 121 2.43 27.86 4.15
C TYR A 121 2.39 29.27 4.74
N ASP A 122 3.35 30.12 4.35
CA ASP A 122 3.45 31.51 4.83
C ASP A 122 3.85 32.48 3.70
N GLY A 123 3.30 32.25 2.50
CA GLY A 123 3.60 33.02 1.29
C GLY A 123 4.97 32.71 0.67
N ASP A 124 6.04 32.87 1.45
CA ASP A 124 7.44 32.68 1.02
C ASP A 124 8.01 31.30 1.40
N ARG A 125 7.35 30.58 2.32
CA ARG A 125 7.79 29.26 2.81
C ARG A 125 6.66 28.26 2.75
N GLU A 126 6.96 27.08 2.22
CA GLU A 126 6.05 25.93 2.17
C GLU A 126 6.75 24.69 2.76
N LYS A 127 6.03 23.93 3.60
CA LYS A 127 6.55 22.71 4.24
C LYS A 127 5.44 21.67 4.38
N ILE A 128 5.65 20.48 3.80
CA ILE A 128 4.76 19.31 3.97
C ILE A 128 5.38 18.36 4.99
N LEU A 129 4.63 18.02 6.03
CA LEU A 129 4.97 16.97 7.00
C LEU A 129 4.04 15.75 6.80
N PRO A 130 4.54 14.65 6.21
CA PRO A 130 3.78 13.42 6.07
C PRO A 130 3.80 12.57 7.36
N VAL A 131 2.63 12.03 7.74
CA VAL A 131 2.48 11.20 8.94
C VAL A 131 1.80 9.88 8.59
N LEU A 132 2.49 8.78 8.91
CA LEU A 132 2.04 7.40 8.69
C LEU A 132 1.26 6.85 9.89
N GLY A 133 0.08 6.28 9.66
CA GLY A 133 -0.64 5.53 10.69
C GLY A 133 -1.87 4.72 10.23
N HIS A 134 -2.30 4.82 8.98
CA HIS A 134 -3.42 4.02 8.45
C HIS A 134 -2.95 2.81 7.65
N LYS A 135 -3.79 1.77 7.63
CA LYS A 135 -3.52 0.50 6.94
C LYS A 135 -4.18 0.46 5.56
N SER A 136 -5.34 1.10 5.40
CA SER A 136 -6.05 1.32 4.14
C SER A 136 -5.96 2.79 3.70
N HIS A 137 -6.65 3.16 2.63
CA HIS A 137 -6.77 4.55 2.19
C HIS A 137 -7.54 5.39 3.19
N ILE A 138 -7.01 6.58 3.51
CA ILE A 138 -7.76 7.62 4.20
C ILE A 138 -8.90 8.08 3.29
N ASN A 139 -10.12 8.13 3.83
CA ASN A 139 -11.31 8.54 3.08
C ASN A 139 -11.98 9.80 3.65
N MET A 140 -11.82 10.06 4.95
CA MET A 140 -12.42 11.18 5.64
C MET A 140 -11.48 11.70 6.73
N ILE A 141 -11.47 13.01 6.91
CA ILE A 141 -10.76 13.71 7.98
C ILE A 141 -11.69 14.73 8.65
N GLY A 142 -11.46 15.00 9.92
CA GLY A 142 -12.13 16.04 10.70
C GLY A 142 -11.22 16.62 11.77
N CYS A 143 -11.64 17.69 12.44
CA CYS A 143 -10.93 18.25 13.59
C CYS A 143 -11.93 18.72 14.66
N ASP A 144 -11.43 19.03 15.86
CA ASP A 144 -12.20 19.77 16.86
C ASP A 144 -12.18 21.28 16.54
N GLY A 145 -12.93 22.09 17.30
CA GLY A 145 -13.03 23.53 17.08
C GLY A 145 -11.76 24.32 17.42
N SER A 146 -10.87 23.80 18.26
CA SER A 146 -9.52 24.39 18.45
C SER A 146 -8.54 23.98 17.36
N GLY A 147 -8.88 22.93 16.60
CA GLY A 147 -8.02 22.29 15.61
C GLY A 147 -6.88 21.47 16.20
N ARG A 148 -6.66 21.45 17.53
CA ARG A 148 -5.57 20.71 18.18
C ARG A 148 -5.65 19.22 17.86
N PHE A 149 -6.85 18.66 17.93
CA PHE A 149 -7.10 17.26 17.65
C PHE A 149 -7.62 17.13 16.22
N VAL A 150 -6.95 16.28 15.45
CA VAL A 150 -7.38 15.89 14.10
C VAL A 150 -7.79 14.43 14.16
N VAL A 151 -8.88 14.07 13.49
CA VAL A 151 -9.29 12.68 13.30
C VAL A 151 -9.19 12.31 11.82
N SER A 152 -8.73 11.10 11.53
CA SER A 152 -8.79 10.53 10.18
C SER A 152 -9.26 9.07 10.24
N SER A 153 -10.09 8.68 9.30
CA SER A 153 -10.50 7.27 9.09
C SER A 153 -9.90 6.75 7.79
N ASP A 154 -9.48 5.48 7.82
CA ASP A 154 -9.32 4.71 6.59
C ASP A 154 -10.61 3.96 6.22
N THR A 155 -10.66 3.36 5.03
CA THR A 155 -11.90 2.74 4.53
C THR A 155 -12.35 1.49 5.29
N SER A 156 -11.50 0.82 6.07
CA SER A 156 -11.79 -0.57 6.48
C SER A 156 -11.20 -1.05 7.81
N TYR A 157 -10.20 -0.39 8.38
CA TYR A 157 -9.38 -0.94 9.46
C TYR A 157 -9.22 -0.02 10.67
N SER A 158 -9.03 1.28 10.50
CA SER A 158 -8.74 2.16 11.65
C SER A 158 -9.29 3.58 11.56
N ILE A 159 -9.60 4.12 12.74
CA ILE A 159 -9.80 5.55 12.99
C ILE A 159 -8.69 6.02 13.92
N ASN A 160 -7.94 7.04 13.52
CA ASN A 160 -6.83 7.60 14.29
C ASN A 160 -7.17 9.03 14.75
N VAL A 161 -6.87 9.34 16.01
CA VAL A 161 -6.90 10.69 16.58
C VAL A 161 -5.45 11.15 16.79
N TRP A 162 -5.13 12.32 16.24
CA TRP A 162 -3.81 12.93 16.21
C TRP A 162 -3.82 14.19 17.08
N ASP A 163 -2.82 14.34 17.94
CA ASP A 163 -2.55 15.61 18.62
C ASP A 163 -1.50 16.39 17.81
N ARG A 164 -1.85 17.60 17.36
CA ARG A 164 -0.91 18.53 16.70
C ARG A 164 0.06 19.20 17.68
N GLY A 165 -0.22 19.14 18.99
CA GLY A 165 0.51 19.90 20.00
C GLY A 165 0.32 21.41 19.86
N SER A 166 0.81 22.17 20.84
CA SER A 166 0.67 23.63 20.92
C SER A 166 2.00 24.38 20.79
N MET A 167 2.99 23.78 20.12
CA MET A 167 4.38 24.26 20.10
C MET A 167 4.73 25.08 18.84
N PRO A 168 5.74 25.98 18.91
CA PRO A 168 6.19 26.81 17.80
C PRO A 168 6.88 26.00 16.68
N VAL A 169 6.95 26.62 15.50
CA VAL A 169 7.16 25.95 14.20
C VAL A 169 8.57 25.37 14.01
N ASP A 170 9.59 25.97 14.61
CA ASP A 170 11.00 25.59 14.35
C ASP A 170 11.42 24.27 15.03
N ASP A 171 10.77 23.89 16.14
CA ASP A 171 10.97 22.62 16.88
C ASP A 171 9.72 21.71 16.83
N ALA A 172 8.79 21.96 15.91
CA ALA A 172 7.52 21.24 15.84
C ALA A 172 7.72 19.75 15.52
N GLN A 173 7.60 18.89 16.54
CA GLN A 173 7.54 17.44 16.37
C GLN A 173 6.33 17.03 15.49
N PRO A 174 6.44 15.96 14.70
CA PRO A 174 5.33 15.49 13.87
C PRO A 174 4.10 15.13 14.73
N PRO A 175 2.87 15.48 14.29
CA PRO A 175 1.65 15.16 15.02
C PRO A 175 1.55 13.69 15.41
N LEU A 176 1.27 13.42 16.68
CA LEU A 176 1.31 12.06 17.24
C LEU A 176 -0.08 11.42 17.23
N ALA A 177 -0.17 10.18 16.75
CA ALA A 177 -1.37 9.36 16.94
C ALA A 177 -1.51 9.00 18.43
N ILE A 178 -2.43 9.67 19.12
CA ILE A 178 -2.67 9.46 20.56
C ILE A 178 -3.73 8.39 20.84
N ARG A 179 -4.60 8.10 19.87
CA ARG A 179 -5.62 7.05 19.95
C ARG A 179 -5.84 6.43 18.57
N THR A 180 -5.92 5.10 18.52
CA THR A 180 -6.38 4.36 17.34
C THR A 180 -7.50 3.42 17.77
N ILE A 181 -8.62 3.45 17.04
CA ILE A 181 -9.73 2.52 17.18
C ILE A 181 -9.65 1.55 16.00
N PHE A 182 -9.41 0.28 16.29
CA PHE A 182 -9.27 -0.79 15.29
C PHE A 182 -10.63 -1.44 14.98
N GLU A 183 -10.84 -1.75 13.71
CA GLU A 183 -11.99 -2.46 13.15
C GLU A 183 -13.36 -2.05 13.73
N PRO A 184 -13.68 -0.73 13.78
CA PRO A 184 -14.86 -0.20 14.47
C PRO A 184 -16.20 -0.80 13.98
N PHE A 185 -16.24 -1.33 12.75
CA PHE A 185 -17.40 -2.03 12.19
C PHE A 185 -17.11 -3.48 11.77
N LYS A 186 -16.11 -4.14 12.38
CA LYS A 186 -15.81 -5.59 12.24
C LYS A 186 -15.79 -6.09 10.78
N GLY A 187 -15.08 -5.37 9.91
CA GLY A 187 -14.86 -5.76 8.50
C GLY A 187 -15.76 -5.08 7.47
N THR A 188 -16.79 -4.31 7.86
CA THR A 188 -17.50 -3.44 6.90
C THR A 188 -16.82 -2.08 6.75
N GLU A 189 -17.07 -1.39 5.63
CA GLU A 189 -16.45 -0.09 5.35
C GLU A 189 -16.81 1.00 6.38
N ILE A 190 -15.82 1.82 6.74
CA ILE A 190 -16.01 3.09 7.44
C ILE A 190 -16.29 4.13 6.35
N ASN A 191 -17.41 4.84 6.43
CA ASN A 191 -17.83 5.79 5.39
C ASN A 191 -17.55 7.26 5.75
N ALA A 192 -17.70 7.61 7.02
CA ALA A 192 -17.48 8.98 7.50
C ALA A 192 -17.07 8.99 8.98
N VAL A 193 -16.35 10.04 9.37
CA VAL A 193 -15.96 10.32 10.75
C VAL A 193 -16.11 11.81 11.04
N ALA A 194 -16.51 12.17 12.26
CA ALA A 194 -16.58 13.54 12.73
C ALA A 194 -16.25 13.62 14.23
N MET A 195 -15.61 14.72 14.63
CA MET A 195 -15.32 15.02 16.03
C MET A 195 -16.21 16.16 16.51
N SER A 196 -16.65 16.10 17.77
CA SER A 196 -17.38 17.20 18.41
C SER A 196 -16.52 18.47 18.48
N HIS A 197 -17.15 19.65 18.45
CA HIS A 197 -16.44 20.94 18.54
C HIS A 197 -15.52 21.05 19.77
N GLU A 198 -15.89 20.41 20.89
CA GLU A 198 -15.12 20.41 22.14
C GLU A 198 -14.02 19.32 22.20
N GLY A 199 -13.86 18.52 21.14
CA GLY A 199 -12.91 17.41 21.12
C GLY A 199 -13.24 16.26 22.08
N LYS A 200 -14.45 16.20 22.68
CA LYS A 200 -14.82 15.18 23.69
C LYS A 200 -15.35 13.89 23.09
N PHE A 201 -16.17 14.00 22.04
CA PHE A 201 -16.85 12.87 21.41
C PHE A 201 -16.39 12.69 19.95
N LEU A 202 -16.27 11.43 19.56
CA LEU A 202 -15.94 10.96 18.23
C LEU A 202 -17.13 10.17 17.69
N LEU A 203 -17.67 10.57 16.54
CA LEU A 203 -18.77 9.89 15.85
C LEU A 203 -18.24 9.29 14.56
N ALA A 204 -18.47 7.99 14.33
CA ALA A 204 -18.19 7.33 13.06
C ALA A 204 -19.45 6.70 12.47
N GLY A 205 -19.50 6.68 11.15
CA GLY A 205 -20.54 6.07 10.35
C GLY A 205 -19.94 5.07 9.38
N GLY A 206 -20.45 3.84 9.37
CA GLY A 206 -19.91 2.73 8.59
C GLY A 206 -20.92 1.59 8.49
N GLY A 207 -20.65 0.62 7.62
CA GLY A 207 -21.57 -0.46 7.30
C GLY A 207 -21.67 -0.71 5.81
N ALA A 208 -22.06 -1.93 5.46
CA ALA A 208 -22.35 -2.33 4.08
C ALA A 208 -23.69 -1.72 3.60
N ASP A 209 -23.93 -1.76 2.28
CA ASP A 209 -25.14 -1.23 1.62
C ASP A 209 -26.46 -1.72 2.25
N GLN A 210 -26.44 -2.88 2.91
CA GLN A 210 -27.60 -3.50 3.54
C GLN A 210 -27.80 -3.11 5.02
N CYS A 211 -26.83 -2.49 5.70
CA CYS A 211 -26.97 -2.05 7.09
C CYS A 211 -25.90 -1.01 7.47
N SER A 212 -26.24 0.28 7.37
CA SER A 212 -25.41 1.37 7.90
C SER A 212 -25.60 1.52 9.42
N GLN A 213 -24.54 1.77 10.15
CA GLN A 213 -24.50 1.99 11.60
C GLN A 213 -23.80 3.31 11.93
N LEU A 214 -24.24 3.96 13.01
CA LEU A 214 -23.54 5.07 13.66
C LEU A 214 -23.04 4.58 15.01
N LYS A 215 -21.82 4.99 15.35
CA LYS A 215 -21.14 4.62 16.60
C LYS A 215 -20.49 5.86 17.20
N ILE A 216 -20.57 6.00 18.51
CA ILE A 216 -20.01 7.14 19.24
C ILE A 216 -19.06 6.67 20.34
N TRP A 217 -17.97 7.41 20.54
CA TRP A 217 -16.97 7.17 21.57
C TRP A 217 -16.61 8.48 22.28
N SER A 218 -16.58 8.45 23.60
CA SER A 218 -15.78 9.31 24.46
C SER A 218 -14.33 8.84 24.38
N TRP A 219 -13.67 9.18 23.26
CA TRP A 219 -12.40 8.59 22.84
C TRP A 219 -11.25 8.80 23.85
N THR A 220 -11.37 9.80 24.73
CA THR A 220 -10.44 10.09 25.83
C THR A 220 -10.49 9.11 27.00
N VAL A 221 -11.58 8.34 27.15
CA VAL A 221 -11.74 7.31 28.19
C VAL A 221 -10.87 6.08 27.89
N GLY A 222 -10.50 5.86 26.63
CA GLY A 222 -9.66 4.74 26.21
C GLY A 222 -10.41 3.42 25.96
N ASN A 223 -11.75 3.42 25.99
CA ASN A 223 -12.57 2.26 25.63
C ASN A 223 -12.46 1.95 24.13
N ASP A 224 -12.21 0.68 23.78
CA ASP A 224 -12.17 0.21 22.39
C ASP A 224 -13.59 0.00 21.82
N PHE A 225 -14.54 -0.33 22.69
CA PHE A 225 -15.97 -0.40 22.36
C PHE A 225 -16.59 1.01 22.30
N PRO A 226 -17.57 1.25 21.41
CA PRO A 226 -18.36 2.47 21.41
C PRO A 226 -19.24 2.54 22.66
N ASP A 227 -19.51 3.76 23.14
CA ASP A 227 -20.41 3.98 24.28
C ASP A 227 -21.87 3.68 23.89
N ASP A 228 -22.25 3.99 22.64
CA ASP A 228 -23.52 3.56 22.05
C ASP A 228 -23.41 3.32 20.53
N THR A 229 -24.32 2.52 19.98
CA THR A 229 -24.41 2.14 18.57
C THR A 229 -25.87 2.12 18.11
N ILE A 230 -26.17 2.83 17.01
CA ILE A 230 -27.50 2.81 16.40
C ILE A 230 -27.47 2.39 14.93
N ALA A 231 -28.35 1.46 14.56
CA ALA A 231 -28.52 1.01 13.18
C ALA A 231 -29.46 1.94 12.41
N LEU A 232 -29.05 2.35 11.21
CA LEU A 232 -29.86 3.15 10.30
C LEU A 232 -30.67 2.25 9.35
N PRO A 233 -31.94 2.59 9.05
CA PRO A 233 -32.74 1.82 8.10
C PRO A 233 -32.09 1.73 6.71
N VAL A 234 -32.07 0.52 6.13
CA VAL A 234 -31.45 0.21 4.82
C VAL A 234 -31.89 1.18 3.70
N ARG A 235 -33.18 1.56 3.71
CA ARG A 235 -33.83 2.47 2.74
C ARG A 235 -33.25 3.89 2.65
N LEU A 236 -32.24 4.24 3.46
CA LEU A 236 -31.61 5.56 3.46
C LEU A 236 -30.34 5.63 2.56
N GLY A 237 -29.81 4.48 2.13
CA GLY A 237 -28.55 4.36 1.39
C GLY A 237 -27.32 4.45 2.30
N ARG A 238 -26.13 4.65 1.72
CA ARG A 238 -24.90 4.83 2.51
C ARG A 238 -24.80 6.22 3.14
N ILE A 239 -24.00 6.29 4.21
CA ILE A 239 -23.58 7.56 4.84
C ILE A 239 -22.55 8.25 3.93
N LYS A 240 -22.72 9.55 3.66
CA LYS A 240 -21.75 10.38 2.90
C LYS A 240 -20.90 11.29 3.78
N MET A 241 -21.51 11.85 4.83
CA MET A 241 -20.91 12.91 5.64
C MET A 241 -21.55 12.97 7.03
N LEU A 242 -20.74 13.29 8.04
CA LEU A 242 -21.16 13.56 9.42
C LEU A 242 -20.69 14.96 9.81
N ARG A 243 -21.54 15.74 10.50
CA ARG A 243 -21.15 17.03 11.10
C ARG A 243 -21.84 17.24 12.44
N PHE A 244 -21.08 17.68 13.45
CA PHE A 244 -21.67 18.21 14.68
C PHE A 244 -22.20 19.64 14.48
N CYS A 245 -23.14 20.04 15.32
CA CYS A 245 -23.58 21.42 15.45
C CYS A 245 -22.50 22.22 16.21
N VAL A 246 -22.16 23.40 15.71
CA VAL A 246 -21.13 24.27 16.30
C VAL A 246 -21.70 25.20 17.39
N ASP A 247 -23.02 25.44 17.39
CA ASP A 247 -23.68 26.37 18.31
C ASP A 247 -23.53 25.96 19.77
N ARG A 248 -23.14 26.92 20.63
CA ARG A 248 -22.79 26.70 22.03
C ARG A 248 -23.83 25.91 22.84
N GLY A 249 -25.12 26.10 22.57
CA GLY A 249 -26.23 25.42 23.26
C GLY A 249 -26.63 24.05 22.70
N ARG A 250 -26.07 23.60 21.56
CA ARG A 250 -26.49 22.37 20.86
C ARG A 250 -25.33 21.49 20.38
N ARG A 251 -24.14 21.63 20.98
CA ARG A 251 -22.89 20.98 20.54
C ARG A 251 -22.93 19.45 20.44
N ASN A 252 -23.85 18.79 21.14
CA ASN A 252 -24.04 17.34 21.08
C ASN A 252 -24.99 16.89 19.95
N GLN A 253 -25.64 17.83 19.25
CA GLN A 253 -26.46 17.54 18.08
C GLN A 253 -25.56 17.37 16.85
N PHE A 254 -25.94 16.48 15.94
CA PHE A 254 -25.23 16.21 14.70
C PHE A 254 -26.20 15.95 13.54
N VAL A 255 -25.69 16.09 12.32
CA VAL A 255 -26.39 15.81 11.07
C VAL A 255 -25.61 14.77 10.26
N VAL A 256 -26.34 13.81 9.72
CA VAL A 256 -25.85 12.73 8.89
C VAL A 256 -26.43 12.93 7.49
N THR A 257 -25.56 13.17 6.52
CA THR A 257 -25.97 13.22 5.10
C THR A 257 -25.89 11.80 4.55
N MET A 258 -27.03 11.25 4.14
CA MET A 258 -27.14 9.96 3.46
C MET A 258 -27.25 10.18 1.95
N GLU A 259 -27.31 9.12 1.15
CA GLU A 259 -27.64 9.24 -0.28
C GLU A 259 -29.05 9.78 -0.53
N SER A 260 -30.05 9.16 0.06
CA SER A 260 -31.46 9.43 -0.25
C SER A 260 -32.16 10.37 0.75
N CYS A 261 -31.48 10.79 1.83
CA CYS A 261 -32.08 11.61 2.88
C CYS A 261 -31.02 12.27 3.79
N VAL A 262 -31.50 12.96 4.82
CA VAL A 262 -30.72 13.56 5.90
C VAL A 262 -31.28 13.05 7.22
N VAL A 263 -30.42 12.69 8.17
CA VAL A 263 -30.81 12.26 9.53
C VAL A 263 -30.22 13.23 10.54
N PHE A 264 -31.02 13.65 11.51
CA PHE A 264 -30.57 14.46 12.64
C PHE A 264 -30.42 13.57 13.86
N GLY A 265 -29.43 13.81 14.70
CA GLY A 265 -29.24 13.07 15.94
C GLY A 265 -28.65 13.91 17.05
N ALA A 266 -28.72 13.38 18.27
CA ALA A 266 -28.13 14.01 19.44
C ALA A 266 -27.58 12.94 20.38
N TRP A 267 -26.45 13.27 21.01
CA TRP A 267 -25.81 12.48 22.05
C TRP A 267 -26.17 13.01 23.44
N ASP A 268 -26.87 12.21 24.23
CA ASP A 268 -27.06 12.48 25.65
C ASP A 268 -25.91 11.84 26.44
N ALA A 269 -25.01 12.68 26.96
CA ALA A 269 -23.84 12.23 27.72
C ALA A 269 -24.17 11.82 29.17
N LYS A 270 -25.38 12.12 29.68
CA LYS A 270 -25.83 11.69 31.03
C LYS A 270 -26.44 10.30 30.96
N GLU A 271 -27.35 10.11 29.99
CA GLU A 271 -28.01 8.83 29.74
C GLU A 271 -27.15 7.87 28.90
N GLN A 272 -25.99 8.32 28.41
CA GLN A 272 -25.10 7.59 27.49
C GLN A 272 -25.86 7.04 26.27
N LYS A 273 -26.72 7.88 25.67
CA LYS A 273 -27.72 7.45 24.70
C LYS A 273 -27.68 8.27 23.41
N LEU A 274 -27.57 7.55 22.30
CA LEU A 274 -27.56 8.09 20.95
C LEU A 274 -29.00 8.11 20.41
N SER A 275 -29.51 9.31 20.16
CA SER A 275 -30.84 9.52 19.59
C SER A 275 -30.75 9.96 18.14
N ILE A 276 -31.66 9.48 17.30
CA ILE A 276 -31.79 9.88 15.89
C ILE A 276 -33.24 10.19 15.53
N GLN A 277 -33.42 11.07 14.56
CA GLN A 277 -34.70 11.43 13.98
C GLN A 277 -34.55 11.57 12.45
N ILE A 278 -35.37 10.82 11.74
CA ILE A 278 -35.48 10.87 10.28
C ILE A 278 -36.65 11.81 9.95
N PRO A 279 -36.44 12.93 9.23
CA PRO A 279 -37.52 13.80 8.75
C PRO A 279 -38.52 13.03 7.87
N LYS A 280 -39.77 13.51 7.81
CA LYS A 280 -40.80 12.92 6.93
C LYS A 280 -40.32 12.94 5.47
N ARG A 281 -40.64 11.88 4.71
CA ARG A 281 -40.24 11.76 3.30
C ARG A 281 -40.78 12.95 2.49
N HIS A 282 -39.89 13.52 1.70
CA HIS A 282 -40.08 14.63 0.79
C HIS A 282 -39.57 14.16 -0.59
N GLY A 283 -40.05 14.76 -1.68
CA GLY A 283 -39.81 14.24 -3.04
C GLY A 283 -38.37 14.37 -3.58
N PHE A 284 -37.41 14.83 -2.76
CA PHE A 284 -36.03 15.07 -3.16
C PHE A 284 -35.12 13.89 -2.77
N GLN A 285 -34.09 13.65 -3.58
CA GLN A 285 -33.06 12.64 -3.39
C GLN A 285 -31.69 13.23 -3.81
N ASP A 286 -30.61 12.46 -3.74
CA ASP A 286 -29.25 12.88 -4.12
C ASP A 286 -28.69 14.08 -3.34
N TYR A 287 -28.65 13.96 -2.01
CA TYR A 287 -27.97 14.93 -1.14
C TYR A 287 -26.45 14.83 -1.25
N ASN A 288 -25.76 15.96 -1.33
CA ASN A 288 -24.29 16.04 -1.41
C ASN A 288 -23.65 16.38 -0.05
N ASP A 289 -24.16 17.38 0.65
CA ASP A 289 -23.67 17.82 1.96
C ASP A 289 -24.80 18.47 2.78
N SER A 290 -24.66 18.53 4.11
CA SER A 290 -25.60 19.18 5.03
C SER A 290 -24.88 19.85 6.19
N VAL A 291 -25.41 20.97 6.67
CA VAL A 291 -24.82 21.75 7.77
C VAL A 291 -25.92 22.41 8.62
N PHE A 292 -25.67 22.60 9.92
CA PHE A 292 -26.48 23.49 10.75
C PHE A 292 -26.17 24.96 10.42
N VAL A 293 -27.16 25.83 10.57
CA VAL A 293 -26.98 27.28 10.34
C VAL A 293 -26.73 27.96 11.67
N GLU A 294 -25.52 28.51 11.81
CA GLU A 294 -25.04 29.19 13.03
C GLU A 294 -26.03 30.23 13.54
N GLY A 295 -26.24 30.24 14.86
CA GLY A 295 -27.13 31.19 15.53
C GLY A 295 -28.63 30.98 15.29
N THR A 296 -29.06 29.90 14.62
CA THR A 296 -30.49 29.71 14.26
C THR A 296 -31.06 28.32 14.57
N ASP A 297 -32.39 28.17 14.56
CA ASP A 297 -33.09 26.88 14.67
C ASP A 297 -32.94 25.97 13.42
N ARG A 298 -32.12 26.35 12.43
CA ARG A 298 -32.14 25.79 11.07
C ARG A 298 -30.96 24.87 10.73
N ALA A 299 -31.17 24.07 9.70
CA ALA A 299 -30.12 23.39 8.95
C ALA A 299 -30.38 23.48 7.44
N VAL A 300 -29.34 23.35 6.63
CA VAL A 300 -29.41 23.37 5.16
C VAL A 300 -28.75 22.14 4.59
N SER A 301 -29.38 21.55 3.58
CA SER A 301 -28.89 20.40 2.83
C SER A 301 -28.93 20.69 1.33
N VAL A 302 -27.84 20.42 0.63
CA VAL A 302 -27.68 20.71 -0.81
C VAL A 302 -27.69 19.43 -1.65
N THR A 303 -28.22 19.51 -2.87
CA THR A 303 -28.39 18.35 -3.76
C THR A 303 -27.65 18.48 -5.09
N ARG A 304 -27.45 17.34 -5.76
CA ARG A 304 -26.90 17.27 -7.13
C ARG A 304 -27.74 18.04 -8.17
N ALA A 305 -29.02 18.27 -7.90
CA ALA A 305 -29.91 19.04 -8.77
C ALA A 305 -29.82 20.57 -8.56
N GLY A 306 -28.88 21.06 -7.74
CA GLY A 306 -28.73 22.50 -7.47
C GLY A 306 -29.80 23.09 -6.53
N MET A 307 -30.49 22.23 -5.79
CA MET A 307 -31.46 22.61 -4.76
C MET A 307 -30.77 22.79 -3.40
N ALA A 308 -31.21 23.78 -2.63
CA ALA A 308 -31.00 23.84 -1.19
C ALA A 308 -32.32 23.59 -0.45
N VAL A 309 -32.31 22.63 0.46
CA VAL A 309 -33.45 22.26 1.32
C VAL A 309 -33.17 22.78 2.72
N LEU A 310 -34.12 23.56 3.27
CA LEU A 310 -34.04 24.10 4.62
C LEU A 310 -34.88 23.26 5.59
N TRP A 311 -34.31 23.03 6.76
CA TRP A 311 -34.92 22.37 7.91
C TRP A 311 -35.07 23.36 9.06
N SER A 312 -36.11 23.21 9.88
CA SER A 312 -36.30 23.99 11.11
C SER A 312 -36.84 23.11 12.22
N ASP A 313 -36.63 23.50 13.49
CA ASP A 313 -37.23 22.81 14.63
C ASP A 313 -38.77 22.91 14.63
N ASP A 314 -39.43 21.79 14.97
CA ASP A 314 -40.87 21.69 15.14
C ASP A 314 -41.30 22.42 16.42
N ARG A 315 -41.76 23.65 16.24
CA ARG A 315 -42.23 24.52 17.33
C ARG A 315 -43.45 23.99 18.08
N LYS A 316 -44.09 22.90 17.61
CA LYS A 316 -45.20 22.22 18.29
C LYS A 316 -44.74 21.09 19.23
N ALA A 317 -43.45 20.74 19.21
CA ALA A 317 -42.90 19.59 19.92
C ALA A 317 -41.95 19.95 21.08
N GLN A 318 -42.01 21.19 21.61
CA GLN A 318 -41.23 21.55 22.80
C GLN A 318 -41.79 20.84 24.05
N PRO A 319 -40.95 20.16 24.86
CA PRO A 319 -41.35 19.68 26.18
C PRO A 319 -41.58 20.87 27.13
N PRO A 320 -42.43 20.72 28.17
CA PRO A 320 -42.74 21.79 29.12
C PRO A 320 -41.58 22.17 30.05
N ASP A 321 -40.60 21.28 30.25
CA ASP A 321 -39.43 21.50 31.09
C ASP A 321 -38.16 21.76 30.25
N GLY A 322 -37.42 22.80 30.60
CA GLY A 322 -36.28 23.35 29.84
C GLY A 322 -34.97 22.55 29.89
N SER A 323 -35.01 21.22 29.72
CA SER A 323 -33.81 20.39 29.58
C SER A 323 -33.16 20.56 28.19
N SER A 324 -32.04 21.30 28.15
CA SER A 324 -31.38 21.73 26.90
C SER A 324 -30.69 20.63 26.06
N GLU A 325 -30.89 19.36 26.39
CA GLU A 325 -30.13 18.22 25.82
C GLU A 325 -30.98 17.27 24.95
N THR A 326 -32.31 17.36 24.97
CA THR A 326 -33.18 16.51 24.12
C THR A 326 -33.13 16.89 22.63
N LEU A 327 -33.14 15.88 21.76
CA LEU A 327 -33.21 16.04 20.30
C LEU A 327 -34.51 16.75 19.88
N LEU A 328 -34.39 18.01 19.44
CA LEU A 328 -35.52 18.74 18.86
C LEU A 328 -35.85 18.19 17.46
N ARG A 329 -37.13 18.01 17.19
CA ARG A 329 -37.61 17.42 15.94
C ARG A 329 -37.43 18.40 14.78
N LYS A 330 -36.59 18.10 13.79
CA LYS A 330 -36.51 18.86 12.53
C LYS A 330 -37.66 18.49 11.59
N GLU A 331 -38.28 19.50 10.98
CA GLU A 331 -39.22 19.37 9.85
C GLU A 331 -38.76 20.18 8.63
N PHE A 332 -39.31 19.83 7.45
CA PHE A 332 -39.05 20.53 6.18
C PHE A 332 -39.68 21.92 6.22
N LEU A 333 -38.87 22.96 5.98
CA LEU A 333 -39.33 24.35 5.95
C LEU A 333 -39.63 24.83 4.52
N LYS A 334 -38.64 24.75 3.64
CA LYS A 334 -38.75 25.15 2.21
C LYS A 334 -37.61 24.54 1.40
N SER A 335 -37.79 24.45 0.08
CA SER A 335 -36.74 24.12 -0.89
C SER A 335 -36.57 25.26 -1.89
N LEU A 336 -35.32 25.60 -2.22
CA LEU A 336 -34.98 26.66 -3.16
C LEU A 336 -34.10 26.09 -4.29
N HIS A 337 -34.43 26.39 -5.53
CA HIS A 337 -33.58 26.07 -6.68
C HIS A 337 -32.56 27.20 -6.84
N LEU A 338 -31.31 26.98 -6.43
CA LEU A 338 -30.28 28.03 -6.42
C LEU A 338 -29.55 28.14 -7.75
N LYS A 339 -29.36 27.02 -8.46
CA LYS A 339 -28.58 26.96 -9.70
C LYS A 339 -28.94 25.73 -10.53
N TYR A 340 -28.76 25.78 -11.85
CA TYR A 340 -28.89 24.64 -12.75
C TYR A 340 -27.58 23.81 -12.84
N ALA A 341 -26.89 23.64 -11.71
CA ALA A 341 -25.64 22.89 -11.58
C ALA A 341 -25.57 22.21 -10.19
N SER A 342 -24.80 21.12 -10.07
CA SER A 342 -24.66 20.40 -8.79
C SER A 342 -23.95 21.26 -7.76
N ILE A 343 -24.58 21.44 -6.59
CA ILE A 343 -23.95 22.09 -5.44
C ILE A 343 -23.28 20.99 -4.60
N ASN A 344 -21.95 21.00 -4.54
CA ASN A 344 -21.16 19.91 -4.00
C ASN A 344 -20.92 20.04 -2.49
N VAL A 345 -20.89 21.27 -1.97
CA VAL A 345 -20.49 21.57 -0.59
C VAL A 345 -21.29 22.74 -0.03
N VAL A 346 -21.65 22.67 1.26
CA VAL A 346 -22.29 23.77 2.00
C VAL A 346 -21.65 23.95 3.37
N ARG A 347 -21.40 25.19 3.78
CA ARG A 347 -20.86 25.57 5.10
C ARG A 347 -21.74 26.66 5.72
N SER A 348 -21.78 26.69 7.04
CA SER A 348 -22.16 27.88 7.80
C SER A 348 -20.89 28.41 8.46
N CYS A 349 -20.65 29.71 8.35
CA CYS A 349 -19.52 30.38 8.97
C CYS A 349 -19.82 31.89 9.08
N ASP A 350 -19.52 32.49 10.22
CA ASP A 350 -19.71 33.92 10.49
C ASP A 350 -21.16 34.39 10.20
N GLU A 351 -22.14 33.59 10.61
CA GLU A 351 -23.59 33.77 10.38
C GLU A 351 -24.00 33.85 8.90
N LYS A 352 -23.19 33.27 8.01
CA LYS A 352 -23.45 33.21 6.56
C LYS A 352 -23.40 31.77 6.07
N ILE A 353 -24.23 31.48 5.07
CA ILE A 353 -24.27 30.16 4.43
C ILE A 353 -23.50 30.26 3.13
N VAL A 354 -22.51 29.39 2.92
CA VAL A 354 -21.60 29.44 1.77
C VAL A 354 -21.68 28.13 0.99
N THR A 355 -21.85 28.21 -0.32
CA THR A 355 -21.98 27.04 -1.21
C THR A 355 -20.95 27.08 -2.34
N GLY A 356 -20.41 25.92 -2.71
CA GLY A 356 -19.57 25.73 -3.90
C GLY A 356 -20.18 24.70 -4.85
N ASP A 357 -20.12 24.97 -6.16
CA ASP A 357 -20.80 24.19 -7.20
C ASP A 357 -19.87 23.64 -8.31
N ASP A 358 -20.46 22.95 -9.28
CA ASP A 358 -19.77 22.35 -10.43
C ASP A 358 -19.23 23.34 -11.46
N ASP A 359 -19.63 24.62 -11.46
CA ASP A 359 -19.13 25.62 -12.42
C ASP A 359 -17.95 26.46 -11.88
N GLY A 360 -17.45 26.15 -10.68
CA GLY A 360 -16.40 26.94 -10.02
C GLY A 360 -16.89 28.21 -9.32
N GLU A 361 -18.19 28.34 -9.05
CA GLU A 361 -18.76 29.54 -8.40
C GLU A 361 -18.93 29.34 -6.89
N ILE A 362 -18.55 30.36 -6.12
CA ILE A 362 -18.75 30.42 -4.66
C ILE A 362 -19.78 31.50 -4.36
N ARG A 363 -20.85 31.11 -3.64
CA ARG A 363 -21.96 31.99 -3.28
C ARG A 363 -22.15 32.08 -1.78
N PHE A 364 -22.38 33.29 -1.30
CA PHE A 364 -22.66 33.62 0.10
C PHE A 364 -24.13 34.01 0.25
N TYR A 365 -24.77 33.53 1.30
CA TYR A 365 -26.18 33.74 1.59
C TYR A 365 -26.39 34.14 3.06
N ASP A 366 -27.50 34.85 3.32
CA ASP A 366 -28.00 35.08 4.69
C ASP A 366 -28.63 33.82 5.29
N ASN A 367 -28.94 33.88 6.59
CA ASN A 367 -29.66 32.82 7.33
C ASN A 367 -31.08 32.51 6.81
N SER A 368 -31.58 33.23 5.81
CA SER A 368 -32.86 33.01 5.12
C SER A 368 -32.69 32.50 3.68
N MET A 369 -31.46 32.25 3.23
CA MET A 369 -31.04 31.86 1.88
C MET A 369 -31.28 32.94 0.80
N LYS A 370 -31.16 34.22 1.14
CA LYS A 370 -30.99 35.32 0.18
C LYS A 370 -29.52 35.46 -0.18
N ILE A 371 -29.20 35.67 -1.46
CA ILE A 371 -27.83 35.85 -1.90
C ILE A 371 -27.29 37.20 -1.42
N LEU A 372 -26.08 37.19 -0.88
CA LEU A 372 -25.35 38.38 -0.40
C LEU A 372 -24.25 38.76 -1.39
N TYR A 373 -23.41 37.80 -1.76
CA TYR A 373 -22.25 38.00 -2.63
C TYR A 373 -21.93 36.70 -3.38
N TRP A 374 -21.28 36.80 -4.53
CA TRP A 374 -20.71 35.65 -5.24
C TRP A 374 -19.49 36.08 -6.04
N PHE A 375 -18.60 35.12 -6.27
CA PHE A 375 -17.50 35.30 -7.22
C PHE A 375 -17.21 33.96 -7.91
N LYS A 376 -16.46 34.05 -9.01
CA LYS A 376 -16.12 32.94 -9.88
C LYS A 376 -14.74 33.19 -10.48
N GLN A 377 -13.90 32.17 -10.47
CA GLN A 377 -12.56 32.23 -11.04
C GLN A 377 -12.60 31.99 -12.56
N GLU A 378 -11.54 32.43 -13.27
CA GLU A 378 -11.46 32.29 -14.73
C GLU A 378 -11.41 30.80 -15.17
N ASP A 379 -10.72 29.97 -14.39
CA ASP A 379 -10.68 28.51 -14.58
C ASP A 379 -11.98 27.85 -14.06
N LEU A 380 -12.77 27.33 -15.01
CA LEU A 380 -14.05 26.66 -14.76
C LEU A 380 -13.87 25.25 -14.18
N GLU A 381 -13.56 25.14 -12.88
CA GLU A 381 -13.38 23.85 -12.21
C GLU A 381 -14.39 23.58 -11.09
N PRO A 382 -15.02 22.38 -11.05
CA PRO A 382 -15.93 21.99 -9.99
C PRO A 382 -15.34 22.07 -8.58
N ILE A 383 -16.00 22.78 -7.66
CA ILE A 383 -15.55 22.91 -6.27
C ILE A 383 -15.90 21.62 -5.52
N ARG A 384 -14.91 21.04 -4.83
CA ARG A 384 -15.05 19.80 -4.04
C ARG A 384 -15.19 20.07 -2.54
N THR A 385 -14.43 21.03 -2.02
CA THR A 385 -14.34 21.34 -0.59
C THR A 385 -14.24 22.84 -0.34
N LEU A 386 -14.86 23.30 0.74
CA LEU A 386 -14.63 24.60 1.38
C LEU A 386 -14.28 24.36 2.86
N SER A 387 -13.20 24.97 3.35
CA SER A 387 -12.83 24.97 4.77
C SER A 387 -12.35 26.35 5.20
N PHE A 388 -13.01 26.90 6.22
CA PHE A 388 -12.70 28.20 6.80
C PHE A 388 -11.62 28.09 7.86
N GLU A 389 -10.92 29.20 8.12
CA GLU A 389 -9.98 29.34 9.25
C GLU A 389 -10.68 29.09 10.59
N LEU A 390 -9.94 28.59 11.59
CA LEU A 390 -10.49 28.38 12.93
C LEU A 390 -10.52 29.68 13.77
N SER A 391 -9.74 30.69 13.35
CA SER A 391 -9.70 31.99 14.01
C SER A 391 -11.03 32.75 13.85
N GLU A 392 -11.74 32.99 14.96
CA GLU A 392 -13.02 33.74 14.98
C GLU A 392 -12.84 35.25 14.72
N THR A 393 -11.60 35.78 14.72
CA THR A 393 -11.35 37.22 14.86
C THR A 393 -11.14 37.98 13.54
N ARG A 394 -12.25 38.45 12.96
CA ARG A 394 -12.32 39.75 12.26
C ARG A 394 -13.15 40.71 13.09
N GLN A 395 -12.60 41.13 14.24
CA GLN A 395 -13.28 42.09 15.09
C GLN A 395 -13.44 43.42 14.35
N THR A 396 -14.69 43.89 14.22
CA THR A 396 -14.98 45.28 13.92
C THR A 396 -14.52 46.12 15.11
N LYS A 397 -13.36 46.80 14.98
CA LYS A 397 -12.96 47.86 15.93
C LYS A 397 -14.02 48.96 15.82
N LYS A 398 -15.03 48.93 16.69
CA LYS A 398 -15.91 50.09 16.91
C LYS A 398 -15.04 51.23 17.43
N VAL A 399 -14.74 52.19 16.55
CA VAL A 399 -14.11 53.44 16.95
C VAL A 399 -15.10 54.16 17.85
N VAL A 400 -14.76 54.28 19.13
CA VAL A 400 -15.47 55.18 20.05
C VAL A 400 -15.11 56.61 19.63
N PRO A 401 -16.08 57.53 19.44
CA PRO A 401 -15.76 58.92 19.17
C PRO A 401 -14.96 59.49 20.33
N VAL A 402 -13.78 60.03 20.05
CA VAL A 402 -13.02 60.84 21.00
C VAL A 402 -13.57 62.25 20.91
N ASP A 403 -14.39 62.66 21.88
CA ASP A 403 -14.91 64.02 21.98
C ASP A 403 -13.77 65.03 22.18
N GLU A 404 -13.92 66.20 21.55
CA GLU A 404 -12.91 67.26 21.54
C GLU A 404 -12.74 67.95 22.90
N GLN A 405 -11.55 67.85 23.52
CA GLN A 405 -11.08 68.81 24.54
C GLN A 405 -9.59 69.18 24.37
N ILE A 406 -9.32 69.92 23.31
CA ILE A 406 -8.70 71.26 23.31
C ILE A 406 -7.71 71.64 24.46
N LEU A 407 -6.52 72.10 24.02
CA LEU A 407 -5.55 73.07 24.60
C LEU A 407 -4.40 72.65 25.55
N ALA A 408 -3.20 72.90 25.00
CA ALA A 408 -2.07 73.66 25.57
C ALA A 408 -0.90 72.93 26.27
N GLY A 409 0.32 73.24 25.83
CA GLY A 409 1.52 73.22 26.67
C GLY A 409 2.66 72.31 26.21
N GLU A 410 3.60 72.88 25.46
CA GLU A 410 5.02 72.50 25.36
C GLU A 410 5.59 71.84 26.66
N GLN A 411 6.52 70.88 26.65
CA GLN A 411 7.82 70.91 25.95
C GLN A 411 8.54 69.53 25.99
N SER A 412 9.42 69.32 25.00
CA SER A 412 10.46 68.28 24.83
C SER A 412 10.88 67.34 26.00
N THR A 413 11.08 66.04 25.67
CA THR A 413 12.43 65.45 25.54
C THR A 413 12.47 64.32 24.52
N THR A 414 13.64 64.15 23.88
CA THR A 414 13.94 63.21 22.80
C THR A 414 14.20 61.78 23.29
N GLU A 415 13.79 60.76 22.52
CA GLU A 415 14.65 59.60 22.26
C GLU A 415 14.28 58.85 20.95
N THR A 416 15.33 58.39 20.28
CA THR A 416 15.47 57.57 19.06
C THR A 416 14.24 57.09 18.26
N VAL A 417 14.25 57.45 16.96
CA VAL A 417 13.35 56.91 15.92
C VAL A 417 13.81 55.53 15.46
N GLU A 418 13.04 54.49 15.79
CA GLU A 418 12.94 53.30 14.93
C GLU A 418 11.76 53.50 13.96
N GLN A 419 11.99 53.35 12.66
CA GLN A 419 10.94 53.48 11.65
C GLN A 419 10.10 52.19 11.58
N GLU A 420 9.23 51.98 12.57
CA GLU A 420 8.10 51.08 12.38
C GLU A 420 7.28 51.58 11.18
N LYS A 421 7.09 50.72 10.18
CA LYS A 421 6.10 50.97 9.13
C LYS A 421 4.72 50.92 9.78
N GLN A 422 4.18 52.07 10.17
CA GLN A 422 2.76 52.21 10.48
C GLN A 422 1.94 51.89 9.22
N VAL A 423 1.54 50.62 9.11
CA VAL A 423 0.53 50.19 8.16
C VAL A 423 -0.78 50.83 8.61
N VAL A 424 -1.27 51.78 7.82
CA VAL A 424 -2.57 52.39 8.05
C VAL A 424 -3.65 51.32 7.80
N GLU A 425 -4.12 50.69 8.88
CA GLU A 425 -5.29 49.80 8.83
C GLU A 425 -6.53 50.62 8.45
N LEU A 426 -6.88 50.64 7.16
CA LEU A 426 -8.20 51.08 6.72
C LEU A 426 -9.29 50.22 7.38
N PRO A 427 -10.46 50.77 7.73
CA PRO A 427 -11.54 50.00 8.33
C PRO A 427 -11.94 48.82 7.44
N ILE A 428 -12.03 47.62 8.01
CA ILE A 428 -12.41 46.39 7.28
C ILE A 428 -13.74 46.57 6.53
N GLU A 429 -14.66 47.38 7.07
CA GLU A 429 -15.96 47.70 6.48
C GLU A 429 -15.88 48.53 5.18
N GLU A 430 -14.78 49.24 4.93
CA GLU A 430 -14.55 50.03 3.70
C GLU A 430 -13.96 49.19 2.57
N ILE A 431 -13.13 48.19 2.92
CA ILE A 431 -12.45 47.31 1.95
C ILE A 431 -13.34 46.11 1.55
N ALA A 432 -14.15 45.61 2.50
CA ALA A 432 -14.96 44.41 2.29
C ALA A 432 -15.96 44.54 1.13
N PRO A 433 -16.21 43.46 0.37
CA PRO A 433 -17.15 43.47 -0.74
C PRO A 433 -18.56 43.76 -0.22
N LYS A 434 -19.26 44.67 -0.90
CA LYS A 434 -20.64 45.05 -0.55
C LYS A 434 -21.63 44.01 -1.06
N ASP A 435 -22.64 43.73 -0.25
CA ASP A 435 -23.72 42.80 -0.61
C ASP A 435 -24.61 43.37 -1.73
N VAL A 436 -25.36 42.48 -2.38
CA VAL A 436 -26.31 42.84 -3.45
C VAL A 436 -27.67 43.24 -2.87
N SER A 437 -27.70 43.73 -1.63
CA SER A 437 -28.89 44.34 -1.02
C SER A 437 -28.97 45.84 -1.36
N PHE A 438 -30.14 46.43 -1.16
CA PHE A 438 -30.31 47.89 -1.30
C PHE A 438 -29.47 48.69 -0.30
N ASP A 439 -29.07 48.08 0.82
CA ASP A 439 -28.26 48.72 1.86
C ASP A 439 -26.74 48.58 1.60
N ALA A 440 -26.33 47.74 0.62
CA ALA A 440 -24.95 47.48 0.21
C ALA A 440 -23.97 47.24 1.38
N LYS A 441 -24.34 46.33 2.29
CA LYS A 441 -23.61 46.07 3.55
C LYS A 441 -22.33 45.26 3.30
N PRO A 442 -21.25 45.49 4.07
CA PRO A 442 -20.00 44.76 3.90
C PRO A 442 -20.14 43.27 4.26
N VAL A 443 -19.76 42.39 3.33
CA VAL A 443 -19.75 40.93 3.52
C VAL A 443 -18.42 40.51 4.13
N ILE A 444 -18.38 40.51 5.47
CA ILE A 444 -17.20 40.08 6.23
C ILE A 444 -17.32 38.58 6.54
N VAL A 445 -16.31 37.81 6.12
CA VAL A 445 -16.06 36.42 6.53
C VAL A 445 -14.57 36.25 6.80
N ARG A 446 -14.21 35.25 7.60
CA ARG A 446 -12.81 34.81 7.78
C ARG A 446 -12.22 34.22 6.50
N GLY A 447 -10.89 34.08 6.45
CA GLY A 447 -10.22 33.48 5.30
C GLY A 447 -10.62 32.01 5.17
N PHE A 448 -10.57 31.49 3.95
CA PHE A 448 -10.92 30.09 3.70
C PHE A 448 -10.15 29.52 2.52
N VAL A 449 -10.05 28.20 2.51
CA VAL A 449 -9.45 27.44 1.42
C VAL A 449 -10.55 26.72 0.65
N SER A 450 -10.50 26.82 -0.67
CA SER A 450 -11.28 25.98 -1.58
C SER A 450 -10.37 24.97 -2.27
N ALA A 451 -10.92 23.80 -2.61
CA ALA A 451 -10.24 22.84 -3.50
C ALA A 451 -11.20 22.32 -4.55
N THR A 452 -10.69 22.13 -5.76
CA THR A 452 -11.44 21.67 -6.92
C THR A 452 -11.44 20.14 -7.03
N LYS A 453 -12.29 19.58 -7.89
CA LYS A 453 -12.28 18.14 -8.21
C LYS A 453 -11.05 17.71 -9.00
N SER A 454 -10.26 18.64 -9.57
CA SER A 454 -8.97 18.34 -10.21
C SER A 454 -7.80 18.29 -9.21
N GLY A 455 -7.94 18.90 -8.03
CA GLY A 455 -6.88 18.99 -7.03
C GLY A 455 -6.10 20.30 -7.03
N LYS A 456 -6.56 21.36 -7.74
CA LYS A 456 -6.12 22.72 -7.42
C LYS A 456 -6.64 23.15 -6.05
N ILE A 457 -5.84 23.91 -5.31
CA ILE A 457 -6.18 24.48 -3.99
C ILE A 457 -6.01 25.99 -4.06
N TYR A 458 -7.00 26.75 -3.58
CA TYR A 458 -6.98 28.21 -3.54
C TYR A 458 -7.15 28.73 -2.12
N ASP A 459 -6.19 29.55 -1.67
CA ASP A 459 -6.24 30.39 -0.47
C ASP A 459 -7.00 31.69 -0.80
N ILE A 460 -8.17 31.87 -0.19
CA ILE A 460 -9.13 32.92 -0.57
C ILE A 460 -9.46 33.82 0.62
N ASP A 461 -9.34 35.12 0.40
CA ASP A 461 -9.76 36.18 1.30
C ASP A 461 -10.53 37.25 0.52
N ILE A 462 -11.87 37.19 0.61
CA ILE A 462 -12.73 38.10 -0.14
C ILE A 462 -12.64 39.56 0.33
N VAL A 463 -12.20 39.81 1.58
CA VAL A 463 -12.13 41.18 2.14
C VAL A 463 -10.91 41.92 1.59
N TYR A 464 -9.77 41.26 1.47
CA TYR A 464 -8.57 41.84 0.86
C TYR A 464 -8.47 41.55 -0.65
N ASN A 465 -9.52 40.97 -1.26
CA ASN A 465 -9.55 40.51 -2.64
C ASN A 465 -8.34 39.62 -3.02
N LYS A 466 -7.90 38.77 -2.09
CA LYS A 466 -6.78 37.84 -2.29
C LYS A 466 -7.34 36.50 -2.77
N ILE A 467 -6.90 36.04 -3.93
CA ILE A 467 -7.05 34.66 -4.39
C ILE A 467 -5.65 34.19 -4.81
N GLN A 468 -5.10 33.22 -4.08
CA GLN A 468 -3.79 32.65 -4.34
C GLN A 468 -3.94 31.14 -4.58
N GLU A 469 -3.45 30.65 -5.72
CA GLU A 469 -3.29 29.20 -5.93
C GLU A 469 -2.11 28.70 -5.09
N LEU A 470 -2.35 27.65 -4.30
CA LEU A 470 -1.31 26.97 -3.52
C LEU A 470 -0.73 25.86 -4.40
N PHE A 471 0.58 25.89 -4.65
CA PHE A 471 1.19 25.08 -5.70
C PHE A 471 1.33 23.61 -5.29
N LEU A 472 0.49 22.75 -5.87
CA LEU A 472 0.67 21.29 -5.80
C LEU A 472 0.77 20.71 -7.22
N PRO A 473 1.76 19.84 -7.53
CA PRO A 473 2.27 19.82 -8.90
C PRO A 473 1.54 18.86 -9.85
N SER A 474 0.70 17.95 -9.34
CA SER A 474 0.01 16.93 -10.13
C SER A 474 -1.52 17.02 -9.98
N PRO A 475 -2.26 17.54 -10.98
CA PRO A 475 -3.73 17.57 -10.99
C PRO A 475 -4.38 16.23 -11.41
N SER A 476 -3.57 15.18 -11.60
CA SER A 476 -4.05 13.84 -12.00
C SER A 476 -3.33 12.74 -11.24
N ILE A 477 -3.74 11.50 -11.48
CA ILE A 477 -3.04 10.32 -10.97
C ILE A 477 -1.64 10.25 -11.60
N ILE A 478 -0.64 9.83 -10.84
CA ILE A 478 0.70 9.59 -11.38
C ILE A 478 0.66 8.28 -12.16
N THR A 479 1.02 8.33 -13.44
CA THR A 479 1.00 7.17 -14.34
C THR A 479 2.39 6.59 -14.56
N ALA A 480 3.42 7.44 -14.56
CA ALA A 480 4.81 7.06 -14.72
C ALA A 480 5.74 7.96 -13.89
N ALA A 481 6.88 7.42 -13.44
CA ALA A 481 7.96 8.18 -12.83
C ALA A 481 9.30 7.50 -13.15
N ASP A 482 10.39 8.27 -13.15
CA ASP A 482 11.76 7.75 -13.19
C ASP A 482 12.75 8.73 -12.55
N VAL A 483 13.84 8.23 -11.96
CA VAL A 483 14.88 9.04 -11.32
C VAL A 483 16.07 9.22 -12.27
N HIS A 484 16.61 10.43 -12.33
CA HIS A 484 17.81 10.72 -13.10
C HIS A 484 19.00 9.89 -12.58
N PRO A 485 19.78 9.20 -13.43
CA PRO A 485 20.83 8.26 -12.98
C PRO A 485 22.02 8.90 -12.25
N ILE A 486 22.40 10.14 -12.62
CA ILE A 486 23.57 10.85 -12.08
C ILE A 486 23.19 11.97 -11.08
N ARG A 487 22.10 12.71 -11.35
CA ARG A 487 21.65 13.84 -10.53
C ARG A 487 20.56 13.39 -9.55
N SER A 488 20.42 14.11 -8.45
CA SER A 488 19.34 13.89 -7.48
C SER A 488 18.02 14.52 -7.96
N GLU A 489 17.60 14.18 -9.17
CA GLU A 489 16.40 14.71 -9.85
C GLU A 489 15.40 13.56 -10.09
N LEU A 490 14.11 13.79 -9.84
CA LEU A 490 13.02 12.85 -10.09
C LEU A 490 12.05 13.44 -11.10
N CYS A 491 11.75 12.73 -12.20
CA CYS A 491 10.67 13.10 -13.10
C CYS A 491 9.42 12.27 -12.82
N THR A 492 8.27 12.94 -12.71
CA THR A 492 6.94 12.30 -12.66
C THR A 492 6.09 12.75 -13.82
N CYS A 493 5.28 11.85 -14.38
CA CYS A 493 4.24 12.17 -15.35
C CYS A 493 2.84 11.80 -14.83
N ASP A 494 1.91 12.73 -14.99
CA ASP A 494 0.50 12.54 -14.62
C ASP A 494 -0.35 11.99 -15.79
N GLY A 495 -1.55 11.53 -15.49
CA GLY A 495 -2.50 11.02 -16.48
C GLY A 495 -3.02 12.05 -17.50
N ASN A 496 -2.67 13.33 -17.36
CA ASN A 496 -2.99 14.40 -18.30
C ASN A 496 -1.80 14.76 -19.22
N GLY A 497 -0.62 14.16 -19.00
CA GLY A 497 0.60 14.41 -19.77
C GLY A 497 1.51 15.51 -19.18
N ARG A 498 1.23 16.00 -17.97
CA ARG A 498 2.11 16.94 -17.26
C ARG A 498 3.31 16.19 -16.71
N MET A 499 4.50 16.55 -17.19
CA MET A 499 5.78 16.09 -16.64
C MET A 499 6.32 17.14 -15.67
N VAL A 500 6.81 16.71 -14.51
CA VAL A 500 7.39 17.58 -13.48
C VAL A 500 8.72 16.97 -13.03
N ILE A 501 9.80 17.75 -13.09
CA ILE A 501 11.07 17.42 -12.45
C ILE A 501 11.12 18.05 -11.06
N TYR A 502 11.54 17.26 -10.07
CA TYR A 502 11.82 17.68 -8.70
C TYR A 502 13.31 17.55 -8.40
N ASP A 503 13.88 18.55 -7.72
CA ASP A 503 15.14 18.36 -6.99
C ASP A 503 14.83 17.62 -5.68
N LEU A 504 15.39 16.44 -5.51
CA LEU A 504 15.19 15.58 -4.33
C LEU A 504 15.89 16.12 -3.07
N LYS A 505 16.84 17.06 -3.21
CA LYS A 505 17.54 17.69 -2.07
C LYS A 505 16.72 18.81 -1.44
N THR A 506 16.16 19.70 -2.26
CA THR A 506 15.27 20.78 -1.80
C THR A 506 13.84 20.30 -1.62
N LYS A 507 13.47 19.17 -2.24
CA LYS A 507 12.12 18.60 -2.28
C LYS A 507 11.11 19.49 -3.01
N THR A 508 11.59 20.37 -3.89
CA THR A 508 10.79 21.33 -4.66
C THR A 508 10.72 20.96 -6.15
N PRO A 509 9.59 21.23 -6.83
CA PRO A 509 9.51 21.14 -8.28
C PRO A 509 10.41 22.21 -8.92
N THR A 510 11.18 21.84 -9.94
CA THR A 510 12.14 22.71 -10.63
C THR A 510 11.62 23.18 -11.98
N THR A 511 11.08 22.26 -12.79
CA THR A 511 10.58 22.51 -14.14
C THR A 511 9.38 21.64 -14.46
N THR A 512 8.50 22.15 -15.34
CA THR A 512 7.28 21.46 -15.78
C THR A 512 7.13 21.51 -17.30
N LEU A 513 6.68 20.41 -17.91
CA LEU A 513 6.35 20.32 -19.34
C LEU A 513 4.99 19.66 -19.51
N ASP A 514 4.03 20.38 -20.11
CA ASP A 514 2.76 19.79 -20.53
C ASP A 514 2.91 19.15 -21.92
N VAL A 515 3.00 17.83 -21.95
CA VAL A 515 3.10 17.07 -23.20
C VAL A 515 1.74 17.14 -23.93
N PRO A 516 1.70 17.51 -25.22
CA PRO A 516 0.44 17.76 -25.93
C PRO A 516 -0.25 16.45 -26.37
N ILE A 517 -0.60 15.58 -25.41
CA ILE A 517 -1.26 14.28 -25.63
C ILE A 517 -2.60 14.39 -26.38
N GLN A 518 -3.22 15.58 -26.39
CA GLN A 518 -4.41 15.85 -27.19
C GLN A 518 -4.16 15.64 -28.70
N ARG A 519 -2.92 15.88 -29.18
CA ARG A 519 -2.52 15.63 -30.58
C ARG A 519 -2.50 14.15 -30.93
N THR A 520 -2.33 13.26 -29.96
CA THR A 520 -2.22 11.80 -30.15
C THR A 520 -3.48 11.06 -29.67
N ARG A 521 -4.67 11.67 -29.81
CA ARG A 521 -5.96 11.09 -29.37
C ARG A 521 -6.06 10.86 -27.84
N ARG A 522 -5.31 11.64 -27.04
CA ARG A 522 -5.30 11.59 -25.56
C ARG A 522 -4.81 10.26 -24.95
N GLY A 523 -3.90 9.55 -25.61
CA GLY A 523 -3.23 8.40 -24.98
C GLY A 523 -2.34 8.86 -23.82
N ARG A 524 -2.52 8.26 -22.64
CA ARG A 524 -1.75 8.62 -21.43
C ARG A 524 -0.35 8.04 -21.51
N ILE A 525 0.61 8.67 -20.84
CA ILE A 525 1.98 8.17 -20.74
C ILE A 525 2.02 7.12 -19.62
N THR A 526 2.31 5.86 -19.97
CA THR A 526 2.27 4.69 -19.09
C THR A 526 3.62 4.33 -18.48
N THR A 527 4.72 4.78 -19.09
CA THR A 527 6.07 4.41 -18.68
C THR A 527 7.04 5.54 -19.01
N LEU A 528 8.01 5.77 -18.13
CA LEU A 528 9.11 6.72 -18.28
C LEU A 528 10.43 5.97 -18.12
N ALA A 529 11.45 6.39 -18.86
CA ALA A 529 12.83 5.98 -18.62
C ALA A 529 13.81 7.10 -18.99
N TYR A 530 14.75 7.41 -18.11
CA TYR A 530 15.94 8.18 -18.41
C TYR A 530 16.96 7.32 -19.15
N SER A 531 17.73 7.93 -20.05
CA SER A 531 18.93 7.31 -20.58
C SER A 531 20.00 7.24 -19.47
N PRO A 532 20.87 6.20 -19.41
CA PRO A 532 21.95 6.10 -18.43
C PRO A 532 22.90 7.30 -18.38
N CYS A 533 23.04 8.07 -19.46
CA CYS A 533 23.79 9.34 -19.48
C CYS A 533 23.01 10.57 -18.95
N GLY A 534 21.71 10.44 -18.66
CA GLY A 534 20.83 11.51 -18.15
C GLY A 534 20.37 12.54 -19.19
N THR A 535 20.86 12.47 -20.43
CA THR A 535 20.60 13.48 -21.47
C THR A 535 19.26 13.33 -22.17
N PHE A 536 18.59 12.17 -22.05
CA PHE A 536 17.31 11.90 -22.68
C PHE A 536 16.34 11.30 -21.65
N LEU A 537 15.06 11.64 -21.81
CA LEU A 537 13.94 11.03 -21.11
C LEU A 537 12.95 10.56 -22.18
N ALA A 538 12.60 9.28 -22.15
CA ALA A 538 11.60 8.69 -23.02
C ALA A 538 10.30 8.44 -22.25
N GLY A 539 9.15 8.69 -22.88
CA GLY A 539 7.81 8.44 -22.33
C GLY A 539 6.95 7.65 -23.29
N GLY A 540 6.65 6.39 -22.94
CA GLY A 540 5.78 5.51 -23.74
C GLY A 540 4.32 5.68 -23.37
N ALA A 541 3.42 5.62 -24.35
CA ALA A 541 1.99 5.88 -24.15
C ALA A 541 1.06 4.70 -24.49
N GLU A 542 -0.18 4.76 -24.00
CA GLU A 542 -1.27 3.76 -24.16
C GLU A 542 -1.67 3.49 -25.63
N ASN A 543 -1.25 4.33 -26.55
CA ASN A 543 -1.64 4.38 -27.96
C ASN A 543 -0.45 4.12 -28.92
N GLY A 544 0.68 3.62 -28.41
CA GLY A 544 1.87 3.29 -29.20
C GLY A 544 2.78 4.46 -29.56
N TYR A 545 2.47 5.68 -29.11
CA TYR A 545 3.37 6.83 -29.26
C TYR A 545 4.47 6.83 -28.20
N LEU A 546 5.66 7.26 -28.62
CA LEU A 546 6.84 7.46 -27.79
C LEU A 546 7.25 8.94 -27.83
N TRP A 547 7.21 9.59 -26.68
CA TRP A 547 7.65 10.97 -26.50
C TRP A 547 9.13 10.99 -26.09
N MET A 548 9.92 11.83 -26.74
CA MET A 548 11.33 12.04 -26.40
C MET A 548 11.49 13.47 -25.87
N VAL A 549 12.05 13.59 -24.68
CA VAL A 549 12.21 14.83 -23.93
C VAL A 549 13.68 15.03 -23.60
N GLU A 550 14.17 16.26 -23.73
CA GLU A 550 15.47 16.67 -23.19
C GLU A 550 15.27 17.23 -21.77
N PRO A 551 15.62 16.49 -20.69
CA PRO A 551 15.23 16.84 -19.33
C PRO A 551 15.91 18.13 -18.81
N SER A 552 17.08 18.49 -19.34
CA SER A 552 17.80 19.71 -18.93
C SER A 552 17.06 21.02 -19.27
N VAL A 553 16.22 21.01 -20.31
CA VAL A 553 15.45 22.18 -20.77
C VAL A 553 13.94 21.92 -20.75
N MET A 554 13.53 20.66 -20.51
CA MET A 554 12.14 20.19 -20.57
C MET A 554 11.45 20.56 -21.90
N ILE A 555 12.15 20.30 -23.01
CA ILE A 555 11.62 20.44 -24.36
C ILE A 555 11.46 19.08 -25.05
N LEU A 556 10.46 19.00 -25.94
CA LEU A 556 10.27 17.86 -26.83
C LEU A 556 11.35 17.83 -27.90
N SER A 557 11.98 16.68 -28.12
CA SER A 557 12.94 16.49 -29.22
C SER A 557 12.23 16.67 -30.57
N ALA A 558 12.94 17.24 -31.56
CA ALA A 558 12.36 17.61 -32.87
C ALA A 558 11.75 16.43 -33.66
N SER A 559 12.13 15.19 -33.34
CA SER A 559 11.60 13.96 -33.94
C SER A 559 10.41 13.36 -33.18
N SER A 560 9.90 14.01 -32.13
CA SER A 560 8.81 13.51 -31.28
C SER A 560 7.44 14.15 -31.58
N PRO A 561 6.31 13.45 -31.35
CA PRO A 561 6.23 12.06 -30.89
C PRO A 561 6.53 11.06 -32.03
N LEU A 562 7.23 9.99 -31.68
CA LEU A 562 7.50 8.87 -32.57
C LEU A 562 6.34 7.89 -32.51
N GLN A 563 5.99 7.25 -33.63
CA GLN A 563 4.98 6.20 -33.67
C GLN A 563 5.51 5.02 -34.48
N PHE A 564 5.69 3.87 -33.83
CA PHE A 564 6.13 2.61 -34.45
C PHE A 564 5.16 1.44 -34.18
N SER A 565 4.19 1.64 -33.28
CA SER A 565 3.09 0.72 -33.02
C SER A 565 1.80 1.52 -32.77
N ASN A 566 0.67 0.82 -32.74
CA ASN A 566 -0.63 1.33 -32.29
C ASN A 566 -1.04 0.73 -30.93
N GLU A 567 -0.23 -0.18 -30.39
CA GLU A 567 -0.46 -0.88 -29.13
C GLU A 567 0.12 -0.12 -27.93
N LYS A 568 -0.46 -0.31 -26.75
CA LYS A 568 0.04 0.25 -25.50
C LYS A 568 1.49 -0.16 -25.23
N LEU A 569 2.34 0.83 -24.93
CA LEU A 569 3.71 0.59 -24.48
C LEU A 569 3.70 0.27 -22.99
N ARG A 570 4.13 -0.95 -22.63
CA ARG A 570 4.15 -1.46 -21.25
C ARG A 570 5.46 -1.11 -20.53
N MET A 571 6.59 -1.18 -21.24
CA MET A 571 7.92 -0.97 -20.70
C MET A 571 8.83 -0.35 -21.77
N ILE A 572 9.73 0.53 -21.35
CA ILE A 572 10.80 1.09 -22.18
C ILE A 572 12.12 1.04 -21.38
N MET A 573 13.23 0.73 -22.04
CA MET A 573 14.55 0.66 -21.40
C MET A 573 15.68 1.02 -22.38
N PHE A 574 16.55 1.93 -21.96
CA PHE A 574 17.74 2.31 -22.73
C PHE A 574 18.89 1.31 -22.53
N SER A 575 19.71 1.13 -23.57
CA SER A 575 21.00 0.44 -23.45
C SER A 575 21.96 1.20 -22.53
N SER A 576 22.93 0.49 -21.95
CA SER A 576 23.95 1.05 -21.05
C SER A 576 24.79 2.17 -21.68
N ASP A 577 24.88 2.22 -23.01
CA ASP A 577 25.55 3.26 -23.79
C ASP A 577 24.61 4.35 -24.35
N SER A 578 23.32 4.28 -24.02
CA SER A 578 22.26 5.22 -24.46
C SER A 578 22.09 5.34 -25.99
N LYS A 579 22.55 4.35 -26.78
CA LYS A 579 22.38 4.33 -28.25
C LYS A 579 21.14 3.57 -28.72
N TYR A 580 20.68 2.60 -27.94
CA TYR A 580 19.51 1.79 -28.23
C TYR A 580 18.42 1.99 -27.18
N LEU A 581 17.18 1.85 -27.60
CA LEU A 581 16.00 1.89 -26.76
C LEU A 581 15.12 0.69 -27.10
N VAL A 582 14.90 -0.19 -26.11
CA VAL A 582 13.99 -1.32 -26.22
C VAL A 582 12.62 -0.88 -25.72
N CYS A 583 11.58 -1.17 -26.50
CA CYS A 583 10.17 -0.91 -26.17
C CYS A 583 9.42 -2.23 -26.19
N VAL A 584 8.62 -2.50 -25.15
CA VAL A 584 7.78 -3.70 -25.04
C VAL A 584 6.31 -3.29 -25.15
N GLU A 585 5.62 -3.87 -26.13
CA GLU A 585 4.20 -3.62 -26.43
C GLU A 585 3.28 -4.60 -25.69
N GLU A 586 2.03 -4.22 -25.43
CA GLU A 586 1.02 -5.06 -24.74
C GLU A 586 0.78 -6.41 -25.43
N GLN A 587 0.87 -6.45 -26.77
CA GLN A 587 0.79 -7.68 -27.57
C GLN A 587 2.10 -8.49 -27.61
N ASN A 588 3.05 -8.20 -26.70
CA ASN A 588 4.29 -8.97 -26.49
C ASN A 588 5.31 -8.90 -27.64
N ASN A 589 5.20 -7.85 -28.46
CA ASN A 589 6.23 -7.48 -29.42
C ASN A 589 7.31 -6.64 -28.72
N ILE A 590 8.56 -7.02 -28.91
CA ILE A 590 9.73 -6.23 -28.53
C ILE A 590 10.17 -5.43 -29.77
N ALA A 591 10.20 -4.11 -29.67
CA ALA A 591 10.74 -3.22 -30.69
C ALA A 591 12.07 -2.63 -30.21
N VAL A 592 13.08 -2.56 -31.09
CA VAL A 592 14.37 -1.90 -30.80
C VAL A 592 14.50 -0.68 -31.69
N LEU A 593 14.75 0.47 -31.07
CA LEU A 593 15.07 1.72 -31.75
C LEU A 593 16.56 2.03 -31.58
N GLN A 594 17.20 2.53 -32.63
CA GLN A 594 18.57 3.02 -32.62
C GLN A 594 18.59 4.53 -32.80
N ARG A 595 19.50 5.22 -32.10
CA ARG A 595 19.75 6.66 -32.28
C ARG A 595 20.65 6.92 -33.48
N GLU A 596 20.09 7.54 -34.52
CA GLU A 596 20.80 8.07 -35.66
C GLU A 596 20.83 9.61 -35.60
N LYS A 597 21.99 10.18 -35.26
CA LYS A 597 22.18 11.63 -35.04
C LYS A 597 21.19 12.15 -33.98
N GLU A 598 20.27 13.03 -34.37
CA GLU A 598 19.21 13.63 -33.53
C GLU A 598 17.84 12.93 -33.68
N SER A 599 17.81 11.74 -34.29
CA SER A 599 16.58 10.99 -34.56
C SER A 599 16.66 9.56 -34.03
N TRP A 600 15.52 9.01 -33.65
CA TRP A 600 15.39 7.60 -33.30
C TRP A 600 14.66 6.87 -34.43
N LYS A 601 15.21 5.74 -34.85
CA LYS A 601 14.60 4.89 -35.90
C LYS A 601 14.44 3.46 -35.41
N THR A 602 13.36 2.81 -35.83
CA THR A 602 13.11 1.39 -35.55
C THR A 602 14.10 0.53 -36.32
N MET A 603 14.94 -0.20 -35.60
CA MET A 603 15.94 -1.13 -36.15
C MET A 603 15.33 -2.50 -36.45
N GLY A 604 14.48 -3.00 -35.55
CA GLY A 604 13.82 -4.30 -35.71
C GLY A 604 12.73 -4.54 -34.67
N ARG A 605 11.92 -5.60 -34.90
CA ARG A 605 10.88 -6.08 -33.98
C ARG A 605 10.96 -7.60 -33.85
N CYS A 606 10.59 -8.14 -32.69
CA CYS A 606 10.52 -9.58 -32.42
C CYS A 606 9.31 -9.93 -31.56
N ALA A 607 8.50 -10.89 -32.01
CA ALA A 607 7.53 -11.60 -31.18
C ALA A 607 8.22 -12.86 -30.64
N SER A 608 8.23 -13.07 -29.32
CA SER A 608 9.02 -14.14 -28.70
C SER A 608 8.27 -14.87 -27.59
N HIS A 609 7.88 -14.15 -26.54
CA HIS A 609 6.99 -14.64 -25.48
C HIS A 609 6.28 -13.46 -24.80
N LYS A 610 5.34 -13.73 -23.90
CA LYS A 610 4.73 -12.70 -23.04
C LYS A 610 5.73 -12.20 -22.01
N VAL A 611 6.49 -11.17 -22.38
CA VAL A 611 7.56 -10.56 -21.58
C VAL A 611 6.98 -10.02 -20.28
N VAL A 612 7.50 -10.51 -19.15
CA VAL A 612 7.24 -9.97 -17.81
C VAL A 612 8.26 -8.87 -17.49
N ASP A 613 9.54 -9.16 -17.68
CA ASP A 613 10.65 -8.28 -17.33
C ASP A 613 11.86 -8.47 -18.26
N LEU A 614 12.77 -7.50 -18.29
CA LEU A 614 13.82 -7.35 -19.30
C LEU A 614 15.05 -6.64 -18.71
N THR A 615 16.27 -7.12 -19.00
CA THR A 615 17.52 -6.47 -18.58
C THR A 615 18.60 -6.52 -19.66
N PHE A 616 19.43 -5.49 -19.78
CA PHE A 616 20.61 -5.50 -20.66
C PHE A 616 21.76 -6.25 -19.97
N LEU A 617 22.39 -7.19 -20.69
CA LEU A 617 23.65 -7.81 -20.24
C LEU A 617 24.86 -6.93 -20.61
N ASN A 618 24.79 -6.30 -21.79
CA ASN A 618 25.78 -5.36 -22.30
C ASN A 618 25.10 -4.40 -23.29
N ALA A 619 25.86 -3.55 -23.99
CA ALA A 619 25.30 -2.54 -24.90
C ALA A 619 24.60 -3.12 -26.15
N ALA A 620 24.87 -4.38 -26.52
CA ALA A 620 24.35 -5.03 -27.73
C ALA A 620 23.49 -6.28 -27.42
N GLU A 621 23.40 -6.73 -26.17
CA GLU A 621 22.64 -7.92 -25.79
C GLU A 621 21.78 -7.67 -24.57
N PHE A 622 20.57 -8.20 -24.61
CA PHE A 622 19.61 -8.16 -23.50
C PHE A 622 18.89 -9.50 -23.35
N VAL A 623 18.27 -9.67 -22.19
CA VAL A 623 17.52 -10.86 -21.81
C VAL A 623 16.13 -10.45 -21.37
N SER A 624 15.13 -11.26 -21.68
CA SER A 624 13.79 -11.19 -21.10
C SER A 624 13.42 -12.47 -20.35
N ILE A 625 12.53 -12.33 -19.38
CA ILE A 625 11.76 -13.43 -18.78
C ILE A 625 10.28 -13.26 -19.13
N GLY A 626 9.55 -14.37 -19.26
CA GLY A 626 8.15 -14.35 -19.65
C GLY A 626 7.27 -15.32 -18.89
N GLU A 627 5.95 -15.08 -18.97
CA GLU A 627 4.91 -15.94 -18.37
C GLU A 627 4.96 -17.39 -18.91
N ASP A 628 5.61 -17.60 -20.05
CA ASP A 628 5.89 -18.91 -20.62
C ASP A 628 6.95 -19.72 -19.85
N ARG A 629 7.47 -19.20 -18.72
CA ARG A 629 8.53 -19.80 -17.87
C ARG A 629 9.88 -19.95 -18.59
N HIS A 630 10.11 -19.18 -19.65
CA HIS A 630 11.38 -19.15 -20.37
C HIS A 630 12.13 -17.82 -20.18
N MET A 631 13.46 -17.93 -20.21
CA MET A 631 14.40 -16.84 -20.35
C MET A 631 14.92 -16.82 -21.80
N VAL A 632 14.94 -15.65 -22.43
CA VAL A 632 15.31 -15.47 -23.85
C VAL A 632 16.40 -14.40 -23.97
N GLN A 633 17.49 -14.71 -24.68
CA GLN A 633 18.59 -13.79 -25.00
C GLN A 633 18.43 -13.26 -26.43
N TYR A 634 18.64 -11.97 -26.61
CA TYR A 634 18.58 -11.28 -27.91
C TYR A 634 19.90 -10.57 -28.19
N SER A 635 20.29 -10.53 -29.46
CA SER A 635 21.45 -9.78 -29.94
C SER A 635 21.02 -8.70 -30.93
N ILE A 636 21.50 -7.48 -30.68
CA ILE A 636 21.34 -6.29 -31.52
C ILE A 636 22.52 -6.27 -32.49
N ALA A 637 22.29 -6.74 -33.72
CA ALA A 637 23.31 -6.84 -34.75
C ALA A 637 23.78 -5.46 -35.25
N GLY A 638 24.86 -4.93 -34.67
CA GLY A 638 25.47 -3.68 -35.11
C GLY A 638 26.23 -3.83 -36.42
N SER A 639 25.61 -3.55 -37.56
CA SER A 639 26.29 -3.41 -38.85
C SER A 639 25.67 -2.29 -39.71
N GLU A 640 26.52 -1.54 -40.42
CA GLU A 640 26.17 -0.34 -41.19
C GLU A 640 25.40 -0.63 -42.50
N GLN A 641 24.80 -1.82 -42.64
CA GLN A 641 24.16 -2.25 -43.88
C GLN A 641 22.64 -2.15 -43.77
N THR A 642 22.12 -1.17 -44.52
CA THR A 642 20.70 -0.85 -44.70
C THR A 642 19.89 -2.04 -45.22
N GLN A 643 19.36 -2.82 -44.30
CA GLN A 643 18.11 -3.57 -44.39
C GLN A 643 17.67 -3.99 -42.98
N LEU A 644 16.36 -4.10 -42.75
CA LEU A 644 15.76 -4.46 -41.46
C LEU A 644 16.13 -5.91 -41.07
N ALA A 645 17.30 -6.10 -40.49
CA ALA A 645 17.68 -7.37 -39.89
C ALA A 645 16.76 -7.64 -38.68
N PRO A 646 16.11 -8.82 -38.60
CA PRO A 646 15.30 -9.15 -37.44
C PRO A 646 16.18 -9.21 -36.19
N LEU A 647 15.65 -8.70 -35.06
CA LEU A 647 16.26 -8.86 -33.75
C LEU A 647 16.46 -10.36 -33.48
N ALA A 648 17.71 -10.80 -33.38
CA ALA A 648 18.05 -12.22 -33.37
C ALA A 648 17.91 -12.80 -31.96
N ILE A 649 17.10 -13.86 -31.83
CA ILE A 649 17.07 -14.69 -30.61
C ILE A 649 18.30 -15.59 -30.61
N VAL A 650 19.18 -15.41 -29.63
CA VAL A 650 20.44 -16.17 -29.47
C VAL A 650 20.18 -17.47 -28.71
N LYS A 651 19.37 -17.42 -27.66
CA LYS A 651 19.10 -18.53 -26.74
C LYS A 651 17.70 -18.41 -26.15
N ARG A 652 17.01 -19.54 -25.99
CA ARG A 652 15.78 -19.67 -25.19
C ARG A 652 15.92 -20.88 -24.27
N ARG A 653 15.61 -20.73 -22.98
CA ARG A 653 15.72 -21.81 -21.98
C ARG A 653 14.59 -21.74 -20.97
N ARG A 654 14.00 -22.88 -20.60
CA ARG A 654 13.05 -22.99 -19.49
C ARG A 654 13.79 -22.79 -18.16
N ILE A 655 13.27 -21.90 -17.32
CA ILE A 655 13.84 -21.56 -15.99
C ILE A 655 12.95 -22.00 -14.82
N GLU A 656 11.68 -22.30 -15.07
CA GLU A 656 10.73 -22.69 -14.03
C GLU A 656 9.87 -23.90 -14.44
N GLN A 657 9.57 -24.76 -13.45
CA GLN A 657 8.65 -25.89 -13.63
C GLN A 657 7.21 -25.41 -13.45
N SER A 658 6.85 -25.04 -12.22
CA SER A 658 5.49 -24.68 -11.79
C SER A 658 5.31 -23.17 -11.63
N ALA A 659 6.24 -22.49 -10.98
CA ALA A 659 6.17 -21.05 -10.66
C ALA A 659 6.21 -20.14 -11.89
N LEU A 660 5.61 -18.96 -11.80
CA LEU A 660 5.69 -17.90 -12.81
C LEU A 660 6.78 -16.89 -12.41
N PRO A 661 7.73 -16.55 -13.30
CA PRO A 661 8.76 -15.55 -13.01
C PRO A 661 8.15 -14.14 -13.03
N THR A 662 8.39 -13.33 -12.00
CA THR A 662 7.74 -12.01 -11.82
C THR A 662 8.68 -10.82 -12.06
N ALA A 663 9.99 -10.99 -11.82
CA ALA A 663 11.01 -9.97 -12.05
C ALA A 663 12.41 -10.58 -12.15
N MET A 664 13.33 -9.83 -12.76
CA MET A 664 14.72 -10.23 -13.00
C MET A 664 15.68 -9.07 -12.66
N LEU A 665 16.86 -9.43 -12.17
CA LEU A 665 17.92 -8.47 -11.83
C LEU A 665 19.29 -9.03 -12.21
N LEU A 666 20.11 -8.23 -12.90
CA LEU A 666 21.53 -8.52 -13.09
C LEU A 666 22.32 -8.10 -11.85
N LEU A 667 22.80 -9.06 -11.05
CA LEU A 667 23.57 -8.80 -9.83
C LEU A 667 25.04 -8.53 -10.14
N THR A 668 25.62 -9.36 -11.00
CA THR A 668 27.01 -9.24 -11.49
C THR A 668 27.02 -9.55 -12.99
N VAL A 669 28.15 -9.36 -13.66
CA VAL A 669 28.30 -9.63 -15.11
C VAL A 669 27.94 -11.08 -15.48
N ASP A 670 28.00 -12.01 -14.53
CA ASP A 670 27.77 -13.44 -14.73
C ASP A 670 26.56 -14.01 -13.96
N GLN A 671 25.80 -13.19 -13.22
CA GLN A 671 24.70 -13.67 -12.35
C GLN A 671 23.40 -12.87 -12.53
N LEU A 672 22.33 -13.58 -12.88
CA LEU A 672 20.94 -13.10 -12.95
C LEU A 672 20.13 -13.64 -11.77
N LEU A 673 19.53 -12.77 -10.98
CA LEU A 673 18.54 -13.14 -9.97
C LEU A 673 17.14 -13.06 -10.57
N VAL A 674 16.31 -14.08 -10.40
CA VAL A 674 14.90 -14.10 -10.83
C VAL A 674 14.01 -14.37 -9.63
N ALA A 675 12.99 -13.54 -9.41
CA ALA A 675 11.92 -13.79 -8.45
C ALA A 675 10.72 -14.49 -9.11
N ASN A 676 9.97 -15.26 -8.34
CA ASN A 676 8.75 -15.92 -8.79
C ASN A 676 7.55 -15.74 -7.84
N ASP A 677 6.36 -16.07 -8.34
CA ASP A 677 5.08 -16.00 -7.61
C ASP A 677 5.00 -16.93 -6.39
N GLN A 678 5.80 -18.01 -6.36
CA GLN A 678 5.99 -18.90 -5.20
C GLN A 678 6.94 -18.32 -4.14
N LEU A 679 7.36 -17.07 -4.28
CA LEU A 679 8.19 -16.31 -3.34
C LEU A 679 9.55 -16.96 -3.07
N LYS A 680 10.06 -17.67 -4.06
CA LYS A 680 11.46 -18.07 -4.18
C LYS A 680 12.19 -17.03 -5.02
N PHE A 681 13.50 -16.97 -4.87
CA PHE A 681 14.34 -16.38 -5.90
C PHE A 681 15.39 -17.40 -6.31
N LYS A 682 15.71 -17.39 -7.60
CA LYS A 682 16.65 -18.29 -8.24
C LYS A 682 17.79 -17.48 -8.85
N LEU A 683 19.01 -17.92 -8.58
CA LEU A 683 20.21 -17.35 -9.15
C LEU A 683 20.60 -18.16 -10.38
N PHE A 684 20.73 -17.52 -11.53
CA PHE A 684 21.13 -18.14 -12.79
C PHE A 684 22.45 -17.56 -13.28
N ASN A 685 23.25 -18.38 -13.98
CA ASN A 685 24.40 -17.90 -14.73
C ASN A 685 23.93 -17.08 -15.95
N ALA A 686 24.38 -15.83 -16.08
CA ALA A 686 23.93 -14.90 -17.13
C ALA A 686 24.29 -15.34 -18.57
N LYS A 687 25.30 -16.21 -18.73
CA LYS A 687 25.76 -16.71 -20.03
C LYS A 687 25.19 -18.08 -20.37
N THR A 688 25.15 -19.02 -19.41
CA THR A 688 24.65 -20.39 -19.67
C THR A 688 23.15 -20.55 -19.43
N PHE A 689 22.53 -19.66 -18.66
CA PHE A 689 21.17 -19.77 -18.08
C PHE A 689 21.00 -21.02 -17.21
N GLU A 690 22.08 -21.50 -16.61
CA GLU A 690 22.03 -22.60 -15.63
C GLU A 690 21.67 -22.08 -14.26
N ILE A 691 20.86 -22.86 -13.53
CA ILE A 691 20.61 -22.61 -12.12
C ILE A 691 21.95 -22.71 -11.38
N LEU A 692 22.25 -21.68 -10.60
CA LEU A 692 23.32 -21.69 -9.62
C LEU A 692 22.74 -22.10 -8.28
N HIS A 693 21.65 -21.45 -7.87
CA HIS A 693 20.99 -21.72 -6.59
C HIS A 693 19.50 -21.39 -6.57
N THR A 694 18.74 -22.07 -5.71
CA THR A 694 17.35 -21.74 -5.37
C THR A 694 17.22 -21.43 -3.89
N PHE A 695 16.42 -20.43 -3.54
CA PHE A 695 16.24 -20.02 -2.16
C PHE A 695 14.83 -19.53 -1.84
N LEU A 696 14.40 -19.71 -0.60
CA LEU A 696 13.19 -19.13 -0.04
C LEU A 696 13.46 -17.67 0.42
N GLY A 697 13.88 -16.82 -0.52
CA GLY A 697 14.33 -15.42 -0.34
C GLY A 697 15.86 -15.28 -0.09
N PRO A 698 16.72 -14.90 -1.09
CA PRO A 698 17.93 -15.60 -1.62
C PRO A 698 19.28 -15.63 -0.86
N PHE A 699 20.48 -15.81 -1.46
CA PHE A 699 21.79 -15.98 -0.75
C PHE A 699 22.95 -15.08 -1.22
N HIS A 700 24.19 -15.55 -1.10
CA HIS A 700 25.39 -14.74 -1.04
C HIS A 700 25.69 -13.99 -2.36
N ASP A 701 26.33 -12.81 -2.40
CA ASP A 701 27.60 -12.47 -1.72
C ASP A 701 27.82 -10.94 -1.52
N GLY A 702 28.63 -10.54 -0.53
CA GLY A 702 29.10 -9.14 -0.34
C GLY A 702 28.35 -8.22 0.65
N GLU A 703 29.02 -7.14 1.11
CA GLU A 703 28.55 -6.17 2.12
C GLU A 703 27.57 -5.09 1.57
N ASN A 704 26.36 -5.46 1.11
CA ASN A 704 25.39 -4.47 0.61
C ASN A 704 23.94 -4.80 0.99
N PHE A 705 23.00 -3.89 0.70
CA PHE A 705 21.56 -4.09 0.87
C PHE A 705 20.88 -3.98 -0.50
N PHE A 706 19.61 -4.39 -0.60
CA PHE A 706 18.75 -4.11 -1.75
C PHE A 706 17.28 -3.93 -1.34
N LEU A 707 16.49 -3.41 -2.27
CA LEU A 707 15.05 -3.27 -2.10
C LEU A 707 14.30 -4.13 -3.12
N PHE A 708 13.19 -4.70 -2.67
CA PHE A 708 12.19 -5.29 -3.56
C PHE A 708 10.79 -4.92 -3.05
N ILE A 709 9.82 -4.92 -3.96
CA ILE A 709 8.41 -4.70 -3.62
C ILE A 709 7.60 -5.95 -3.94
N THR A 710 6.63 -6.24 -3.09
CA THR A 710 5.47 -7.06 -3.46
C THR A 710 4.30 -6.14 -3.76
N ASN A 711 3.09 -6.68 -3.96
CA ASN A 711 1.86 -5.90 -4.14
C ASN A 711 1.81 -4.65 -3.24
N ASN A 712 1.89 -4.74 -1.91
CA ASN A 712 1.66 -3.58 -1.03
C ASN A 712 2.86 -3.15 -0.16
N ASN A 713 3.92 -3.95 -0.11
CA ASN A 713 5.01 -3.81 0.85
C ASN A 713 6.36 -3.58 0.15
N ILE A 714 7.16 -2.69 0.72
CA ILE A 714 8.56 -2.47 0.39
C ILE A 714 9.40 -3.27 1.39
N TYR A 715 10.29 -4.12 0.88
CA TYR A 715 11.22 -4.91 1.67
C TYR A 715 12.62 -4.33 1.55
N LEU A 716 13.28 -4.17 2.69
CA LEU A 716 14.72 -3.96 2.77
C LEU A 716 15.37 -5.28 3.14
N HIS A 717 16.33 -5.72 2.32
CA HIS A 717 17.04 -6.97 2.51
C HIS A 717 18.55 -6.73 2.53
N GLN A 718 19.23 -7.33 3.49
CA GLN A 718 20.69 -7.39 3.53
C GLN A 718 21.19 -8.47 2.56
N LEU A 719 21.99 -8.11 1.56
CA LEU A 719 22.96 -9.07 1.00
C LEU A 719 23.99 -9.34 2.10
N PRO A 720 24.45 -10.57 2.28
CA PRO A 720 24.32 -11.71 1.37
C PRO A 720 23.25 -12.68 1.93
N VAL A 721 22.24 -13.12 1.18
CA VAL A 721 20.84 -13.02 1.70
C VAL A 721 20.24 -14.26 2.47
N ASP A 722 20.94 -15.39 2.45
CA ASP A 722 20.64 -16.83 2.78
C ASP A 722 19.33 -17.61 2.51
N GLY A 723 18.14 -17.04 2.39
CA GLY A 723 16.91 -17.73 2.83
C GLY A 723 16.64 -17.51 4.32
N ASN A 724 17.43 -16.65 4.96
CA ASN A 724 17.35 -16.36 6.38
C ASN A 724 16.25 -15.32 6.63
N PRO A 725 15.19 -15.66 7.38
CA PRO A 725 14.05 -14.76 7.59
C PRO A 725 14.40 -13.50 8.39
N PHE A 726 15.59 -13.44 9.02
CA PHE A 726 16.04 -12.27 9.76
C PHE A 726 16.80 -11.24 8.91
N LYS A 727 17.25 -11.60 7.68
CA LYS A 727 18.01 -10.69 6.80
C LYS A 727 17.14 -9.67 6.05
N TYR A 728 15.81 -9.73 6.17
CA TYR A 728 14.91 -8.74 5.59
C TYR A 728 13.86 -8.26 6.57
N LEU A 729 13.38 -7.04 6.33
CA LEU A 729 12.23 -6.47 7.01
C LEU A 729 11.36 -5.68 6.01
N ALA A 730 10.05 -5.72 6.22
CA ALA A 730 9.06 -5.03 5.38
C ALA A 730 8.50 -3.77 6.04
N VAL A 731 8.14 -2.80 5.20
CA VAL A 731 7.27 -1.67 5.53
C VAL A 731 6.14 -1.65 4.49
N ARG A 732 4.91 -1.34 4.91
CA ARG A 732 3.82 -1.15 3.94
C ARG A 732 4.05 0.15 3.18
N GLY A 733 4.33 0.05 1.89
CA GLY A 733 4.61 1.20 1.04
C GLY A 733 3.33 1.92 0.59
N HIS A 734 2.26 1.15 0.31
CA HIS A 734 0.99 1.71 -0.15
C HIS A 734 -0.19 0.77 0.21
N PRO A 735 -1.43 1.28 0.36
CA PRO A 735 -2.63 0.47 0.61
C PRO A 735 -3.02 -0.47 -0.55
N LYS A 736 -2.91 -0.05 -1.82
CA LYS A 736 -3.05 -0.92 -3.01
C LYS A 736 -1.69 -1.36 -3.55
N ARG A 737 -1.73 -2.14 -4.64
CA ARG A 737 -0.62 -2.44 -5.54
C ARG A 737 0.30 -1.24 -5.79
N LEU A 738 1.57 -1.37 -5.41
CA LEU A 738 2.70 -0.56 -5.84
C LEU A 738 2.94 -0.86 -7.32
N LYS A 739 2.98 0.18 -8.15
CA LYS A 739 3.26 0.01 -9.59
C LYS A 739 4.73 0.05 -9.92
N TRP A 740 5.51 0.77 -9.13
CA TRP A 740 6.90 1.06 -9.40
C TRP A 740 7.61 1.55 -8.14
N MET A 741 8.90 1.24 -8.05
CA MET A 741 9.83 1.76 -7.05
C MET A 741 11.23 1.80 -7.65
N GLN A 742 12.02 2.84 -7.34
CA GLN A 742 13.43 2.93 -7.74
C GLN A 742 14.27 3.61 -6.65
N LEU A 743 15.57 3.31 -6.62
CA LEU A 743 16.54 3.96 -5.73
C LEU A 743 17.12 5.23 -6.36
N THR A 744 17.41 6.24 -5.54
CA THR A 744 17.91 7.54 -6.03
C THR A 744 19.41 7.56 -6.25
N GLY A 745 19.87 8.16 -7.36
CA GLY A 745 21.29 8.45 -7.57
C GLY A 745 21.80 9.54 -6.62
N GLY A 746 22.66 9.16 -5.66
CA GLY A 746 23.26 10.12 -4.73
C GLY A 746 24.01 9.49 -3.55
N PRO A 747 24.65 10.31 -2.70
CA PRO A 747 25.29 9.85 -1.47
C PRO A 747 24.28 9.51 -0.36
N GLU A 748 23.09 10.12 -0.37
CA GLU A 748 22.00 9.83 0.55
C GLU A 748 21.09 8.74 0.00
N ARG A 749 20.61 7.86 0.90
CA ARG A 749 19.88 6.64 0.53
C ARG A 749 18.38 6.88 0.53
N PHE A 750 17.83 7.28 -0.61
CA PHE A 750 16.39 7.34 -0.80
C PHE A 750 15.88 6.31 -1.80
N ALA A 751 14.62 5.89 -1.59
CA ALA A 751 13.84 5.13 -2.54
C ALA A 751 12.56 5.89 -2.87
N VAL A 752 12.19 5.95 -4.14
CA VAL A 752 10.96 6.57 -4.63
C VAL A 752 9.95 5.46 -4.95
N SER A 753 8.67 5.64 -4.63
CA SER A 753 7.61 4.68 -4.99
C SER A 753 6.26 5.37 -5.22
N TYR A 754 5.41 4.82 -6.09
CA TYR A 754 4.00 5.23 -6.21
C TYR A 754 3.04 4.05 -6.36
N GLY A 755 1.79 4.27 -5.91
CA GLY A 755 0.72 3.27 -5.89
C GLY A 755 -0.24 3.38 -7.08
N GLU A 756 -1.03 2.32 -7.29
CA GLU A 756 -2.03 2.29 -8.38
C GLU A 756 -3.16 3.32 -8.20
N GLY A 757 -3.21 4.27 -9.14
CA GLY A 757 -4.24 5.32 -9.15
C GLY A 757 -4.13 6.23 -7.94
N ASP A 758 -2.90 6.39 -7.42
CA ASP A 758 -2.58 7.41 -6.43
C ASP A 758 -2.25 8.73 -7.14
N HIS A 759 -2.46 9.83 -6.44
CA HIS A 759 -2.16 11.19 -6.90
C HIS A 759 -0.78 11.67 -6.44
N ALA A 760 -0.01 10.78 -5.82
CA ALA A 760 1.20 11.12 -5.11
C ALA A 760 2.35 10.14 -5.30
N ILE A 761 3.55 10.65 -5.02
CA ILE A 761 4.80 9.88 -5.03
C ILE A 761 5.49 10.02 -3.68
N ALA A 762 5.93 8.89 -3.12
CA ALA A 762 6.54 8.81 -1.80
C ALA A 762 8.06 8.65 -1.92
N LEU A 763 8.81 9.42 -1.13
CA LEU A 763 10.26 9.35 -0.98
C LEU A 763 10.61 8.80 0.41
N TRP A 764 11.27 7.66 0.42
CA TRP A 764 11.60 6.90 1.62
C TRP A 764 13.10 6.99 1.90
N LYS A 765 13.48 7.47 3.08
CA LYS A 765 14.85 7.39 3.59
C LYS A 765 15.11 5.96 4.08
N VAL A 766 16.08 5.28 3.49
CA VAL A 766 16.39 3.87 3.75
C VAL A 766 17.31 3.75 4.96
N ASN A 767 16.87 3.03 6.00
CA ASN A 767 17.62 2.81 7.23
C ASN A 767 17.98 1.33 7.41
N THR A 768 19.26 1.01 7.43
CA THR A 768 19.79 -0.37 7.47
C THR A 768 19.95 -0.92 8.89
N SER A 769 20.26 -0.04 9.85
CA SER A 769 19.43 0.11 11.04
C SER A 769 18.81 -1.18 11.63
N PRO A 770 17.47 -1.32 11.62
CA PRO A 770 16.81 -2.41 12.33
C PRO A 770 17.03 -3.79 11.72
N VAL A 771 17.41 -3.91 10.44
CA VAL A 771 17.77 -5.21 9.83
C VAL A 771 19.04 -5.77 10.49
N LEU A 772 20.05 -4.91 10.71
CA LEU A 772 21.28 -5.28 11.42
C LEU A 772 21.02 -5.64 12.89
N ASP A 773 20.05 -4.98 13.54
CA ASP A 773 19.66 -5.31 14.91
C ASP A 773 18.82 -6.59 14.99
N ASN A 774 17.99 -6.87 14.00
CA ASN A 774 17.22 -8.12 13.89
C ASN A 774 18.15 -9.34 13.81
N LEU A 775 19.24 -9.23 13.02
CA LEU A 775 20.23 -10.29 12.86
C LEU A 775 21.01 -10.64 14.13
N LYS A 776 21.20 -9.68 15.06
CA LYS A 776 21.83 -9.95 16.37
C LYS A 776 20.99 -10.90 17.23
N HIS A 777 19.70 -11.01 16.96
CA HIS A 777 18.75 -11.85 17.70
C HIS A 777 18.41 -13.16 16.96
N ALA A 778 18.98 -13.39 15.78
CA ALA A 778 18.65 -14.52 14.90
C ALA A 778 19.19 -15.89 15.37
N GLY A 779 20.18 -15.91 16.26
CA GLY A 779 20.91 -17.12 16.66
C GLY A 779 22.01 -17.50 15.65
N THR A 780 22.55 -18.72 15.77
CA THR A 780 23.63 -19.24 14.90
C THR A 780 23.24 -20.55 14.22
N GLY A 781 23.86 -20.83 13.06
CA GLY A 781 23.63 -22.05 12.30
C GLY A 781 22.19 -22.20 11.81
N LEU A 782 21.53 -23.28 12.23
CA LEU A 782 20.14 -23.59 11.88
C LEU A 782 19.08 -22.76 12.66
N ASP A 783 19.44 -22.07 13.73
CA ASP A 783 18.50 -21.34 14.61
C ASP A 783 17.51 -20.41 13.89
N PRO A 784 17.93 -19.50 12.98
CA PRO A 784 16.98 -18.63 12.28
C PRO A 784 16.05 -19.38 11.33
N PHE A 785 16.52 -20.50 10.77
CA PHE A 785 15.77 -21.34 9.85
C PHE A 785 14.73 -22.21 10.56
N CYS A 786 14.97 -22.57 11.82
CA CYS A 786 14.00 -23.29 12.65
C CYS A 786 12.68 -22.52 12.79
N ALA A 787 12.68 -21.18 12.73
CA ALA A 787 11.47 -20.36 12.78
C ALA A 787 10.53 -20.58 11.57
N LEU A 788 11.04 -21.16 10.48
CA LEU A 788 10.27 -21.52 9.28
C LEU A 788 9.67 -22.93 9.34
N LEU A 789 9.98 -23.71 10.38
CA LEU A 789 9.53 -25.10 10.58
C LEU A 789 8.37 -25.16 11.59
N PRO A 790 7.39 -26.06 11.40
CA PRO A 790 6.29 -26.23 12.36
C PRO A 790 6.79 -26.54 13.78
N GLY A 791 6.38 -25.74 14.76
CA GLY A 791 6.77 -25.89 16.16
C GLY A 791 8.17 -25.35 16.52
N GLY A 792 8.90 -24.74 15.57
CA GLY A 792 10.21 -24.15 15.81
C GLY A 792 11.31 -25.18 16.13
N LYS A 793 12.42 -24.72 16.72
CA LYS A 793 13.60 -25.53 17.05
C LYS A 793 13.30 -26.73 17.95
N SER A 794 12.29 -26.61 18.83
CA SER A 794 11.84 -27.67 19.75
C SER A 794 10.66 -28.50 19.23
N GLY A 795 10.19 -28.27 18.00
CA GLY A 795 9.07 -28.98 17.39
C GLY A 795 9.35 -30.46 17.16
N CYS A 796 8.29 -31.27 17.07
CA CYS A 796 8.38 -32.69 16.72
C CYS A 796 8.99 -32.89 15.33
N TYR A 797 8.63 -32.06 14.35
CA TYR A 797 9.09 -32.16 12.97
C TYR A 797 10.61 -32.08 12.82
N VAL A 798 11.29 -31.19 13.57
CA VAL A 798 12.78 -31.11 13.55
C VAL A 798 13.42 -32.40 14.07
N ARG A 799 12.81 -33.06 15.07
CA ARG A 799 13.29 -34.34 15.61
C ARG A 799 13.07 -35.49 14.65
N GLU A 800 11.96 -35.46 13.93
CA GLU A 800 11.61 -36.44 12.89
C GLU A 800 12.58 -36.35 11.70
N MET A 801 12.83 -35.14 11.17
CA MET A 801 13.87 -34.89 10.17
C MET A 801 15.23 -35.45 10.61
N LEU A 802 15.66 -35.13 11.83
CA LEU A 802 16.94 -35.60 12.38
C LEU A 802 16.99 -37.12 12.55
N SER A 803 15.88 -37.75 12.92
CA SER A 803 15.77 -39.22 13.02
C SER A 803 15.84 -39.88 11.65
N LEU A 804 15.16 -39.33 10.63
CA LEU A 804 15.21 -39.80 9.25
C LEU A 804 16.62 -39.62 8.63
N PHE A 805 17.35 -38.57 9.00
CA PHE A 805 18.70 -38.31 8.53
C PHE A 805 19.67 -39.42 8.97
N PHE A 806 19.63 -39.82 10.24
CA PHE A 806 20.43 -40.94 10.74
C PHE A 806 19.91 -42.30 10.25
N TYR A 807 18.59 -42.48 10.12
CA TYR A 807 18.00 -43.72 9.58
C TYR A 807 18.49 -44.03 8.17
N ASN A 808 18.64 -43.01 7.31
CA ASN A 808 19.15 -43.21 5.95
C ASN A 808 20.57 -43.83 5.93
N GLN A 809 21.42 -43.44 6.88
CA GLN A 809 22.78 -43.99 7.02
C GLN A 809 22.82 -45.44 7.53
N ILE A 810 21.78 -45.86 8.25
CA ILE A 810 21.64 -47.22 8.82
C ILE A 810 20.94 -48.17 7.81
N SER A 811 20.40 -47.63 6.71
CA SER A 811 19.66 -48.38 5.69
C SER A 811 20.49 -49.54 5.09
N PRO A 812 19.91 -50.75 4.89
CA PRO A 812 20.63 -51.91 4.36
C PRO A 812 21.26 -51.73 2.96
N LYS A 813 20.93 -50.64 2.25
CA LYS A 813 21.58 -50.28 0.98
C LYS A 813 23.03 -49.83 1.14
N ASN A 814 23.40 -49.35 2.34
CA ASN A 814 24.74 -48.84 2.65
C ASN A 814 25.56 -49.83 3.49
N SER A 815 25.00 -50.99 3.85
CA SER A 815 25.70 -52.05 4.57
C SER A 815 26.23 -53.13 3.60
N ASP A 816 27.44 -52.93 3.07
CA ASP A 816 28.26 -54.08 2.68
C ASP A 816 28.53 -54.92 3.94
N GLY A 817 28.23 -56.22 3.86
CA GLY A 817 27.77 -57.05 4.99
C GLY A 817 28.70 -57.30 6.18
N ASP A 818 29.87 -56.67 6.26
CA ASP A 818 30.86 -56.81 7.35
C ASP A 818 31.49 -55.46 7.79
N ALA A 819 31.00 -54.30 7.31
CA ALA A 819 31.52 -53.00 7.72
C ALA A 819 30.89 -52.50 9.04
N GLU A 820 31.72 -52.02 9.98
CA GLU A 820 31.22 -51.32 11.18
C GLU A 820 30.43 -50.07 10.77
N LEU A 821 29.16 -49.97 11.20
CA LEU A 821 28.31 -48.80 10.93
C LEU A 821 28.88 -47.56 11.63
N THR A 822 29.56 -46.72 10.84
CA THR A 822 30.04 -45.41 11.26
C THR A 822 28.98 -44.35 10.93
N LEU A 823 28.21 -43.95 11.94
CA LEU A 823 27.32 -42.79 11.83
C LEU A 823 28.17 -41.54 11.54
N ARG A 824 27.81 -40.80 10.48
CA ARG A 824 28.48 -39.57 10.05
C ARG A 824 27.55 -38.38 10.29
N ASP A 825 28.12 -37.22 10.59
CA ASP A 825 27.35 -35.97 10.66
C ASP A 825 27.00 -35.39 9.27
N ALA A 826 27.20 -36.18 8.20
CA ALA A 826 26.95 -35.79 6.80
C ALA A 826 26.42 -36.96 5.95
N MET A 827 25.56 -36.64 4.97
CA MET A 827 24.89 -37.52 4.02
C MET A 827 25.48 -37.37 2.61
N GLU A 828 25.55 -38.44 1.81
CA GLU A 828 25.98 -38.34 0.40
C GLU A 828 24.97 -37.54 -0.44
N THR A 829 25.44 -36.69 -1.35
CA THR A 829 24.59 -35.85 -2.21
C THR A 829 23.59 -36.65 -3.06
N LYS A 830 23.89 -37.92 -3.37
CA LYS A 830 23.00 -38.85 -4.09
C LYS A 830 21.76 -39.26 -3.29
N ASP A 831 21.86 -39.28 -1.96
CA ASP A 831 20.78 -39.71 -1.07
C ASP A 831 19.83 -38.55 -0.71
N VAL A 832 20.29 -37.31 -0.87
CA VAL A 832 19.54 -36.10 -0.51
C VAL A 832 18.16 -36.00 -1.20
N PRO A 833 17.99 -36.27 -2.50
CA PRO A 833 16.66 -36.26 -3.14
C PRO A 833 15.69 -37.28 -2.51
N ASN A 834 16.18 -38.45 -2.12
CA ASN A 834 15.36 -39.49 -1.49
C ASN A 834 15.04 -39.17 -0.02
N TYR A 835 15.97 -38.53 0.68
CA TYR A 835 15.71 -37.98 2.01
C TYR A 835 14.70 -36.83 1.97
N MET A 836 14.76 -35.91 1.00
CA MET A 836 13.76 -34.84 0.85
C MET A 836 12.34 -35.39 0.61
N ARG A 837 12.23 -36.48 -0.16
CA ARG A 837 10.96 -37.21 -0.36
C ARG A 837 10.43 -37.84 0.94
N SER A 838 11.29 -38.36 1.81
CA SER A 838 10.83 -39.01 3.06
C SER A 838 10.40 -38.02 4.15
N ILE A 839 10.93 -36.79 4.16
CA ILE A 839 10.46 -35.69 5.02
C ILE A 839 9.23 -34.93 4.45
N GLY A 840 8.67 -35.40 3.34
CA GLY A 840 7.41 -34.89 2.76
C GLY A 840 7.55 -33.84 1.66
N PHE A 841 8.71 -33.69 1.03
CA PHE A 841 8.87 -32.82 -0.16
C PHE A 841 9.03 -33.65 -1.44
N HIS A 842 7.97 -33.72 -2.23
CA HIS A 842 7.89 -34.46 -3.47
C HIS A 842 8.22 -33.56 -4.66
N MET A 843 9.47 -33.64 -5.13
CA MET A 843 10.02 -32.82 -6.21
C MET A 843 9.68 -33.40 -7.59
N SER A 844 9.51 -32.54 -8.59
CA SER A 844 9.50 -32.95 -10.01
C SER A 844 10.89 -33.38 -10.48
N GLN A 845 11.00 -34.16 -11.57
CA GLN A 845 12.26 -34.54 -12.19
C GLN A 845 13.10 -33.32 -12.62
N TYR A 846 12.45 -32.28 -13.16
CA TYR A 846 13.12 -31.00 -13.45
C TYR A 846 13.64 -30.29 -12.20
N GLU A 847 12.90 -30.35 -11.08
CA GLU A 847 13.32 -29.78 -9.80
C GLU A 847 14.48 -30.57 -9.18
N GLU A 848 14.44 -31.90 -9.25
CA GLU A 848 15.55 -32.79 -8.84
C GLU A 848 16.82 -32.52 -9.65
N GLN A 849 16.72 -32.35 -10.97
CA GLN A 849 17.86 -31.97 -11.82
C GLN A 849 18.45 -30.61 -11.45
N ASN A 850 17.63 -29.64 -11.02
CA ASN A 850 18.10 -28.35 -10.54
C ASN A 850 18.78 -28.45 -9.17
N LEU A 851 18.21 -29.24 -8.24
CA LEU A 851 18.81 -29.51 -6.93
C LEU A 851 20.17 -30.21 -7.08
N CYS A 852 20.27 -31.22 -7.94
CA CYS A 852 21.55 -31.91 -8.19
C CYS A 852 22.61 -30.96 -8.74
N LYS A 853 22.28 -30.07 -9.67
CA LYS A 853 23.22 -29.05 -10.18
C LYS A 853 23.65 -28.04 -9.11
N GLU A 854 22.73 -27.63 -8.25
CA GLU A 854 23.04 -26.78 -7.10
C GLU A 854 23.98 -27.49 -6.11
N MET A 855 23.80 -28.79 -5.85
CA MET A 855 24.70 -29.59 -5.03
C MET A 855 26.07 -29.82 -5.69
N GLU A 856 26.13 -30.02 -7.01
CA GLU A 856 27.38 -30.14 -7.77
C GLU A 856 28.25 -28.87 -7.63
N LEU A 857 27.64 -27.69 -7.58
CA LEU A 857 28.34 -26.40 -7.40
C LEU A 857 28.93 -26.20 -6.00
N LEU A 858 28.43 -26.89 -4.97
CA LEU A 858 29.03 -26.89 -3.64
C LEU A 858 30.38 -27.64 -3.61
N GLY A 859 30.63 -28.52 -4.57
CA GLY A 859 31.90 -29.25 -4.71
C GLY A 859 32.15 -30.32 -3.63
N THR A 860 31.22 -30.53 -2.70
CA THR A 860 31.31 -31.56 -1.66
C THR A 860 30.50 -32.80 -2.06
N GLY A 861 31.09 -34.00 -1.90
CA GLY A 861 30.36 -35.26 -2.07
C GLY A 861 29.37 -35.56 -0.93
N TYR A 862 29.42 -34.77 0.14
CA TYR A 862 28.67 -34.95 1.37
C TYR A 862 28.11 -33.60 1.86
N LEU A 863 26.94 -33.62 2.51
CA LEU A 863 26.28 -32.45 3.11
C LEU A 863 25.85 -32.75 4.54
N THR A 864 26.06 -31.79 5.43
CA THR A 864 25.65 -31.85 6.85
C THR A 864 24.14 -31.74 7.01
N PHE A 865 23.61 -32.16 8.17
CA PHE A 865 22.18 -31.98 8.47
C PHE A 865 21.72 -30.52 8.34
N GLU A 866 22.54 -29.55 8.74
CA GLU A 866 22.23 -28.12 8.61
C GLU A 866 22.09 -27.69 7.14
N GLU A 867 23.01 -28.12 6.27
CA GLU A 867 22.98 -27.81 4.83
C GLU A 867 21.77 -28.46 4.14
N VAL A 868 21.48 -29.72 4.46
CA VAL A 868 20.33 -30.43 3.89
C VAL A 868 18.99 -29.81 4.34
N VAL A 869 18.85 -29.40 5.61
CA VAL A 869 17.63 -28.71 6.07
C VAL A 869 17.48 -27.32 5.44
N LYS A 870 18.58 -26.57 5.23
CA LYS A 870 18.55 -25.30 4.49
C LYS A 870 18.13 -25.51 3.03
N LEU A 871 18.71 -26.48 2.32
CA LEU A 871 18.30 -26.82 0.95
C LEU A 871 16.82 -27.23 0.88
N PHE A 872 16.35 -28.05 1.82
CA PHE A 872 14.92 -28.40 1.92
C PHE A 872 14.04 -27.16 2.13
N LEU A 873 14.39 -26.28 3.08
CA LEU A 873 13.64 -25.04 3.33
C LEU A 873 13.60 -24.10 2.13
N ASN A 874 14.66 -24.11 1.33
CA ASN A 874 14.81 -23.29 0.13
C ASN A 874 14.02 -23.82 -1.08
N HIS A 875 13.98 -25.14 -1.25
CA HIS A 875 13.30 -25.78 -2.38
C HIS A 875 11.82 -26.10 -2.12
N ARG A 876 11.41 -26.36 -0.86
CA ARG A 876 10.02 -26.73 -0.53
C ARG A 876 9.00 -25.74 -1.09
N THR A 877 7.85 -26.25 -1.51
CA THR A 877 6.66 -25.43 -1.76
C THR A 877 6.10 -24.93 -0.43
N SER A 878 5.56 -23.70 -0.40
CA SER A 878 5.00 -23.14 0.84
C SER A 878 3.60 -23.65 1.16
N ASN A 879 2.86 -24.11 0.14
CA ASN A 879 1.50 -24.63 0.23
C ASN A 879 1.43 -25.99 -0.48
N SER A 880 0.66 -26.92 0.08
CA SER A 880 0.09 -28.05 -0.68
C SER A 880 -0.93 -27.51 -1.69
N PRO A 881 -1.16 -28.19 -2.85
CA PRO A 881 -2.24 -27.83 -3.76
C PRO A 881 -3.59 -27.95 -3.04
N ASN A 882 -4.49 -27.00 -3.24
CA ASN A 882 -5.84 -27.05 -2.70
C ASN A 882 -6.79 -27.82 -3.66
N ASN A 883 -7.99 -28.16 -3.21
CA ASN A 883 -8.96 -28.92 -4.00
C ASN A 883 -9.31 -28.25 -5.34
N GLU A 884 -9.37 -26.92 -5.41
CA GLU A 884 -9.61 -26.18 -6.66
C GLU A 884 -8.38 -26.22 -7.59
N ASP A 885 -7.15 -26.22 -7.05
CA ASP A 885 -5.93 -26.40 -7.86
C ASP A 885 -5.92 -27.77 -8.54
N ILE A 886 -6.28 -28.82 -7.79
CA ILE A 886 -6.41 -30.20 -8.29
C ILE A 886 -7.53 -30.25 -9.34
N ARG A 887 -8.70 -29.65 -9.05
CA ARG A 887 -9.85 -29.56 -9.97
C ARG A 887 -9.46 -28.90 -11.29
N MET A 888 -8.78 -27.75 -11.24
CA MET A 888 -8.28 -27.04 -12.41
C MET A 888 -7.24 -27.86 -13.18
N ALA A 889 -6.29 -28.52 -12.50
CA ALA A 889 -5.24 -29.31 -13.15
C ALA A 889 -5.81 -30.49 -13.95
N VAL A 890 -6.72 -31.27 -13.36
CA VAL A 890 -7.35 -32.44 -14.01
C VAL A 890 -8.23 -32.02 -15.19
N THR A 891 -8.97 -30.92 -15.05
CA THR A 891 -9.76 -30.33 -16.13
C THR A 891 -8.87 -29.82 -17.26
N TYR A 892 -7.76 -29.13 -16.94
CA TYR A 892 -6.82 -28.57 -17.93
C TYR A 892 -6.06 -29.65 -18.70
N ILE A 893 -5.67 -30.74 -18.03
CA ILE A 893 -5.07 -31.93 -18.66
C ILE A 893 -6.08 -32.66 -19.56
N GLY A 894 -7.39 -32.39 -19.42
CA GLY A 894 -8.45 -32.97 -20.23
C GLY A 894 -8.89 -34.35 -19.77
N ALA A 895 -8.59 -34.72 -18.52
CA ALA A 895 -8.99 -36.00 -17.93
C ALA A 895 -10.45 -36.01 -17.43
N THR A 896 -11.16 -34.88 -17.48
CA THR A 896 -12.60 -34.80 -17.21
C THR A 896 -13.44 -35.16 -18.44
N VAL A 897 -14.68 -35.59 -18.21
CA VAL A 897 -15.73 -35.66 -19.26
C VAL A 897 -16.10 -34.23 -19.72
N GLU A 898 -16.80 -34.11 -20.84
CA GLU A 898 -17.19 -32.80 -21.44
C GLU A 898 -18.01 -31.91 -20.50
N SER A 899 -18.71 -32.48 -19.51
CA SER A 899 -19.45 -31.76 -18.47
C SER A 899 -18.58 -31.14 -17.38
N GLY A 900 -17.30 -31.51 -17.27
CA GLY A 900 -16.37 -31.08 -16.20
C GLY A 900 -16.71 -31.60 -14.79
N SER A 901 -17.74 -32.45 -14.63
CA SER A 901 -18.27 -32.88 -13.33
C SER A 901 -17.65 -34.18 -12.79
N GLN A 902 -17.03 -34.98 -13.66
CA GLN A 902 -16.43 -36.27 -13.33
C GLN A 902 -15.06 -36.41 -14.00
N VAL A 903 -14.19 -37.20 -13.37
CA VAL A 903 -12.84 -37.54 -13.83
C VAL A 903 -12.85 -38.97 -14.37
N ASP A 904 -12.37 -39.15 -15.60
CA ASP A 904 -12.13 -40.46 -16.21
C ASP A 904 -10.74 -40.95 -15.79
N LEU A 905 -10.70 -41.96 -14.91
CA LEU A 905 -9.43 -42.51 -14.41
C LEU A 905 -8.62 -43.23 -15.50
N ARG A 906 -9.28 -43.79 -16.53
CA ARG A 906 -8.58 -44.49 -17.62
C ARG A 906 -7.86 -43.47 -18.51
N LYS A 907 -8.58 -42.42 -18.89
CA LYS A 907 -8.01 -41.28 -19.63
C LYS A 907 -6.94 -40.56 -18.82
N LEU A 908 -7.14 -40.38 -17.51
CA LEU A 908 -6.12 -39.82 -16.62
C LEU A 908 -4.83 -40.68 -16.61
N ARG A 909 -4.94 -42.02 -16.53
CA ARG A 909 -3.78 -42.93 -16.62
C ARG A 909 -3.03 -42.76 -17.95
N GLU A 910 -3.75 -42.77 -19.08
CA GLU A 910 -3.16 -42.57 -20.41
C GLU A 910 -2.42 -41.22 -20.50
N LEU A 911 -3.00 -40.15 -19.95
CA LEU A 911 -2.43 -38.80 -19.96
C LEU A 911 -1.21 -38.68 -19.03
N LEU A 912 -1.23 -39.28 -17.83
CA LEU A 912 -0.09 -39.29 -16.89
C LEU A 912 1.08 -40.15 -17.38
N ALA A 913 0.84 -41.14 -18.24
CA ALA A 913 1.88 -41.94 -18.87
C ALA A 913 2.53 -41.25 -20.10
N THR A 914 1.88 -40.22 -20.68
CA THR A 914 2.29 -39.62 -21.96
C THR A 914 2.64 -38.13 -21.91
N ILE A 915 2.09 -37.37 -20.96
CA ILE A 915 2.25 -35.91 -20.88
C ILE A 915 3.15 -35.51 -19.70
N GLY A 916 4.07 -34.58 -19.94
CA GLY A 916 4.87 -33.96 -18.88
C GLY A 916 6.05 -34.83 -18.44
N GLU A 917 6.12 -35.14 -17.15
CA GLU A 917 7.09 -36.08 -16.57
C GLU A 917 6.37 -37.43 -16.43
N PRO A 918 6.59 -38.38 -17.35
CA PRO A 918 5.73 -39.55 -17.47
C PRO A 918 5.90 -40.49 -16.27
N ILE A 919 4.77 -40.95 -15.73
CA ILE A 919 4.72 -41.94 -14.65
C ILE A 919 4.60 -43.34 -15.25
N ASP A 920 5.36 -44.30 -14.73
CA ASP A 920 5.26 -45.71 -15.13
C ASP A 920 3.83 -46.24 -14.93
N GLU A 921 3.31 -46.94 -15.94
CA GLU A 921 1.90 -47.32 -15.99
C GLU A 921 1.47 -48.20 -14.81
N LYS A 922 2.33 -49.12 -14.37
CA LYS A 922 2.07 -50.00 -13.21
C LYS A 922 2.02 -49.20 -11.91
N THR A 923 2.86 -48.18 -11.82
CA THR A 923 2.91 -47.26 -10.68
C THR A 923 1.64 -46.40 -10.62
N THR A 924 1.18 -45.87 -11.75
CA THR A 924 -0.09 -45.13 -11.83
C THR A 924 -1.28 -46.04 -11.50
N GLU A 925 -1.31 -47.27 -12.01
CA GLU A 925 -2.35 -48.26 -11.67
C GLU A 925 -2.39 -48.59 -10.18
N PHE A 926 -1.22 -48.76 -9.54
CA PHE A 926 -1.12 -49.03 -8.10
C PHE A 926 -1.69 -47.87 -7.26
N TYR A 927 -1.37 -46.62 -7.59
CA TYR A 927 -1.95 -45.48 -6.87
C TYR A 927 -3.44 -45.31 -7.13
N CYS A 928 -3.92 -45.50 -8.37
CA CYS A 928 -5.36 -45.51 -8.66
C CYS A 928 -6.11 -46.58 -7.85
N LYS A 929 -5.54 -47.79 -7.70
CA LYS A 929 -6.11 -48.88 -6.86
C LYS A 929 -6.24 -48.50 -5.39
N ILE A 930 -5.23 -47.82 -4.83
CA ILE A 930 -5.23 -47.43 -3.41
C ILE A 930 -6.20 -46.28 -3.14
N LEU A 931 -6.24 -45.26 -4.00
CA LEU A 931 -7.08 -44.08 -3.81
C LEU A 931 -8.55 -44.34 -4.17
N PHE A 932 -8.81 -45.14 -5.20
CA PHE A 932 -10.15 -45.37 -5.77
C PHE A 932 -10.54 -46.86 -5.83
N PRO A 933 -10.50 -47.61 -4.71
CA PRO A 933 -10.73 -49.07 -4.71
C PRO A 933 -12.15 -49.47 -5.16
N ALA A 934 -13.15 -48.61 -4.95
CA ALA A 934 -14.54 -48.86 -5.37
C ALA A 934 -14.73 -48.89 -6.89
N VAL A 935 -13.77 -48.36 -7.65
CA VAL A 935 -13.83 -48.22 -9.11
C VAL A 935 -13.34 -49.49 -9.83
N GLN A 936 -12.59 -50.36 -9.14
CA GLN A 936 -12.01 -51.59 -9.73
C GLN A 936 -12.52 -52.90 -9.14
N SER A 937 -13.39 -52.88 -8.13
CA SER A 937 -14.02 -54.12 -7.61
C SER A 937 -14.94 -54.83 -8.62
N MET A 938 -15.15 -54.27 -9.81
CA MET A 938 -15.84 -54.91 -10.94
C MET A 938 -14.88 -55.53 -11.97
N ASP A 939 -13.69 -54.94 -12.23
CA ASP A 939 -12.72 -55.46 -13.21
C ASP A 939 -12.22 -56.88 -12.85
N ASP A 940 -12.03 -57.16 -11.56
CA ASP A 940 -11.62 -58.49 -11.09
C ASP A 940 -12.80 -59.47 -10.93
N ALA A 941 -14.06 -58.99 -10.92
CA ALA A 941 -15.25 -59.86 -10.92
C ALA A 941 -15.48 -60.51 -12.29
N VAL A 942 -15.19 -59.80 -13.39
CA VAL A 942 -15.34 -60.29 -14.78
C VAL A 942 -14.40 -61.47 -15.10
N LYS A 943 -13.33 -61.68 -14.33
CA LYS A 943 -12.46 -62.86 -14.51
C LYS A 943 -13.04 -64.16 -13.97
N HIS A 944 -14.13 -64.14 -13.20
CA HIS A 944 -14.71 -65.33 -12.58
C HIS A 944 -16.01 -65.85 -13.22
N ASP A 945 -16.74 -65.04 -13.98
CA ASP A 945 -17.94 -65.46 -14.73
C ASP A 945 -17.72 -65.40 -16.25
N ASN A 946 -16.89 -66.31 -16.76
CA ASN A 946 -16.86 -66.66 -18.18
C ASN A 946 -17.87 -67.78 -18.47
N ASP A 947 -19.18 -67.48 -18.38
CA ASP A 947 -20.22 -68.22 -19.10
C ASP A 947 -21.56 -67.46 -19.08
N VAL A 948 -21.81 -66.70 -20.16
CA VAL A 948 -23.11 -66.41 -20.84
C VAL A 948 -22.99 -65.06 -21.55
N ALA A 949 -23.19 -65.06 -22.87
CA ALA A 949 -23.15 -63.85 -23.69
C ALA A 949 -24.56 -63.28 -23.93
N THR A 950 -24.74 -61.97 -23.75
CA THR A 950 -25.24 -60.97 -24.75
C THR A 950 -25.78 -59.70 -24.07
N SER A 951 -25.68 -58.57 -24.79
CA SER A 951 -26.13 -57.20 -24.46
C SER A 951 -25.68 -56.59 -23.14
N ASP A 952 -24.66 -55.72 -23.18
CA ASP A 952 -24.85 -54.27 -22.97
C ASP A 952 -23.56 -53.48 -23.25
N CYS A 953 -23.52 -52.73 -24.36
CA CYS A 953 -22.33 -51.96 -24.78
C CYS A 953 -22.29 -50.51 -24.24
N GLU A 954 -23.19 -50.14 -23.32
CA GLU A 954 -23.22 -48.79 -22.72
C GLU A 954 -22.92 -48.76 -21.21
N GLU A 955 -22.91 -49.90 -20.50
CA GLU A 955 -22.59 -49.93 -19.06
C GLU A 955 -21.09 -49.91 -18.77
N ASP A 956 -20.26 -50.50 -19.65
CA ASP A 956 -18.78 -50.56 -19.54
C ASP A 956 -18.08 -49.19 -19.47
N GLN A 957 -18.74 -48.09 -19.85
CA GLN A 957 -18.15 -46.74 -19.79
C GLN A 957 -18.32 -46.05 -18.43
N ARG A 958 -19.18 -46.55 -17.54
CA ARG A 958 -19.45 -45.90 -16.24
C ARG A 958 -18.55 -46.39 -15.11
N SER A 959 -17.84 -47.49 -15.30
CA SER A 959 -17.00 -48.15 -14.28
C SER A 959 -15.71 -47.41 -13.94
N HIS A 960 -15.32 -46.35 -14.67
CA HIS A 960 -14.05 -45.64 -14.47
C HIS A 960 -14.20 -44.15 -14.13
N LEU A 961 -15.43 -43.67 -13.91
CA LEU A 961 -15.75 -42.27 -13.65
C LEU A 961 -15.88 -41.99 -12.14
N VAL A 962 -15.08 -41.06 -11.62
CA VAL A 962 -15.16 -40.58 -10.23
C VAL A 962 -15.73 -39.17 -10.20
N SER A 963 -16.53 -38.83 -9.19
CA SER A 963 -17.00 -37.44 -9.02
C SER A 963 -15.80 -36.52 -8.77
N ILE A 964 -15.79 -35.32 -9.37
CA ILE A 964 -14.63 -34.44 -9.23
C ILE A 964 -14.42 -33.98 -7.78
N GLU A 965 -15.49 -33.91 -6.99
CA GLU A 965 -15.46 -33.62 -5.56
C GLU A 965 -14.75 -34.73 -4.78
N GLU A 966 -15.18 -36.00 -4.91
CA GLU A 966 -14.50 -37.16 -4.29
C GLU A 966 -13.04 -37.29 -4.75
N PHE A 967 -12.77 -37.03 -6.03
CA PHE A 967 -11.41 -37.08 -6.56
C PHE A 967 -10.50 -36.05 -5.87
N THR A 968 -11.00 -34.83 -5.65
CA THR A 968 -10.23 -33.79 -4.93
C THR A 968 -10.11 -34.06 -3.43
N GLU A 969 -11.17 -34.57 -2.78
CA GLU A 969 -11.17 -34.88 -1.34
C GLU A 969 -10.20 -36.01 -0.96
N LYS A 970 -9.93 -36.96 -1.88
CA LYS A 970 -8.95 -38.03 -1.63
C LYS A 970 -7.49 -37.67 -1.95
N LEU A 971 -7.24 -36.50 -2.53
CA LEU A 971 -5.91 -36.03 -2.91
C LEU A 971 -5.42 -34.81 -2.12
N GLY A 972 -6.34 -34.06 -1.49
CA GLY A 972 -6.03 -32.97 -0.55
C GLY A 972 -5.82 -33.46 0.89
#